data_AF-A0A813HM82-F1
#
_entry.id   AF-A0A813HM82-F1
#
_cell.length_a   1.000
_cell.length_b   1.000
_cell.length_c   1.000
_cell.angle_alpha   90.00
_cell.angle_beta   90.00
_cell.angle_gamma   90.00
#
_symmetry.space_group_name_H-M   'P 1'
#
loop_
_entity.id
_entity.type
_entity.pdbx_description
1 polymer ?
#
loop_
_entity_poly.entity_id
_entity_poly.type
_entity_poly.pdbx_seq_one_letter_code
_entity_poly.pdbx_strand_id
1 'polypeptide(L)'
;MEDDARQRLCGADSDDESIDDDEGVDEELSLPHQSVLPARSSETPGDAWEVFSRHGGIESQHRPTYRHVIVLVCVAGLIAALVQGLARWNERRSDASAQPQFPALPRRLVAELYTFGAPGATVGVLSDEASDDGCIPGLRVYSRSERPGFSGNVPVSDPVSWITSQFNFSHAKMDALQALDLNVKENPIHPCEARKSDPPQDGDWWIGGHHAYGGILKAHTDFLEFDAQASPSASVDLVLGAVQERLRKAYLMSEFSFMIYSTDPQKLDVHALDRGWTLVGWARCNAVTRHPFSPRFHDHVALYQDGKTLQCALAFEGTDMSDKSDWLMDADIKADRFCGLGRVHQGFKDKLMRMLSSTDYQRMIKANLPMCAGIVVTGHSLGGAEAELFTACAGCFLKPHEEGFADNQLVTFTPSTPKLLAAFYSEQAPGSLFRSRGSGLCLDVQGVMQAKSEADIVASPCQASDGNWSKDQKWQFAGEGLLVNELSGMCMTGAAIGSDSDGGNALRTVGTPLRQEPCSIAEDQHWDLTKEGFLKSRLTELCVDSKMTLRECPYTDQQWNFTADGHIVNLLSGKCLDVSGSPGTRDGATIVLWPCEYNEKTDQRWEFGDGLLINQLSLKCLTTMVDERGFQNLVLSSCRPEKLSDALGLRWEVMPLGFIRSRHNGKCVNVDGMPGTQAGKYLNLQTCEFREVDAPGLWTMMPEGFIRNRGNDWLEQQKCIRVAGAAGSSDKMLPGVALVLDICETSTDQKWELAASGQIRNTIGGRKCLGVKNLTNSLQLQDCDAGSSQLWQFTSSGLIRNELFRSCIDVSNDEMRHAVLQDCDATLRPDLLWERLL
;
A
#
# COMPACT_ATOMS: atom_id res chain seq x y z
N MET A 1 -40.34 14.65 -32.77
CA MET A 1 -41.31 13.67 -32.21
C MET A 1 -40.61 12.41 -31.69
N GLU A 2 -39.30 12.46 -31.37
CA GLU A 2 -38.56 11.31 -30.82
C GLU A 2 -38.01 11.56 -29.40
N ASP A 3 -38.05 12.80 -28.90
CA ASP A 3 -37.56 13.17 -27.56
C ASP A 3 -38.52 12.84 -26.40
N ASP A 4 -39.81 12.63 -26.68
CA ASP A 4 -40.85 12.44 -25.64
C ASP A 4 -40.92 11.00 -25.08
N ALA A 5 -40.30 10.04 -25.74
CA ALA A 5 -40.41 8.60 -25.42
C ALA A 5 -39.44 8.10 -24.33
N ARG A 6 -38.78 9.01 -23.60
CA ARG A 6 -37.75 8.69 -22.57
C ARG A 6 -38.12 9.12 -21.14
N GLN A 7 -39.37 9.50 -20.89
CA GLN A 7 -39.72 10.33 -19.73
C GLN A 7 -40.48 9.63 -18.57
N ARG A 8 -40.41 8.30 -18.47
CA ARG A 8 -40.79 7.54 -17.25
C ARG A 8 -39.80 6.38 -17.06
N LEU A 9 -39.18 6.35 -15.88
CA LEU A 9 -38.19 5.36 -15.39
C LEU A 9 -38.27 5.27 -13.85
N CYS A 10 -39.45 5.53 -13.29
CA CYS A 10 -39.73 5.59 -11.85
C CYS A 10 -41.21 5.22 -11.60
N GLY A 11 -41.53 3.93 -11.56
CA GLY A 11 -42.84 3.42 -11.18
C GLY A 11 -42.77 2.21 -10.27
N ALA A 12 -43.20 2.36 -9.02
CA ALA A 12 -43.68 1.23 -8.23
C ALA A 12 -45.19 1.09 -8.47
N ASP A 13 -45.67 -0.12 -8.79
CA ASP A 13 -47.10 -0.38 -8.99
C ASP A 13 -47.88 -0.08 -7.69
N SER A 14 -48.69 0.99 -7.72
CA SER A 14 -49.38 1.53 -6.55
C SER A 14 -50.89 1.23 -6.58
N ASP A 15 -51.25 -0.02 -6.33
CA ASP A 15 -52.61 -0.38 -5.90
C ASP A 15 -52.74 -0.20 -4.38
N ASP A 16 -53.25 0.95 -3.92
CA ASP A 16 -54.04 1.01 -2.67
C ASP A 16 -54.97 2.25 -2.62
N GLU A 17 -56.03 2.15 -1.82
CA GLU A 17 -57.12 3.13 -1.78
C GLU A 17 -56.87 4.31 -0.82
N SER A 18 -57.59 5.41 -1.03
CA SER A 18 -57.57 6.58 -0.16
C SER A 18 -58.36 6.34 1.14
N ILE A 19 -57.70 6.53 2.28
CA ILE A 19 -58.36 6.73 3.58
C ILE A 19 -58.02 8.14 4.05
N ASP A 20 -59.04 8.99 4.14
CA ASP A 20 -58.97 10.27 4.84
C ASP A 20 -58.89 10.04 6.35
N ASP A 21 -58.20 10.92 7.07
CA ASP A 21 -58.64 11.31 8.42
C ASP A 21 -58.23 12.77 8.68
N ASP A 22 -59.19 13.53 9.20
CA ASP A 22 -59.12 14.96 9.48
C ASP A 22 -58.73 15.15 10.96
N GLU A 23 -57.84 16.10 11.27
CA GLU A 23 -58.01 17.05 12.39
C GLU A 23 -56.81 18.01 12.44
N GLY A 24 -57.11 19.31 12.48
CA GLY A 24 -56.13 20.38 12.68
C GLY A 24 -56.52 21.31 13.83
N VAL A 25 -55.57 22.12 14.29
CA VAL A 25 -55.83 23.31 15.14
C VAL A 25 -54.89 24.45 14.71
N ASP A 26 -55.42 25.66 14.73
CA ASP A 26 -54.77 26.95 14.42
C ASP A 26 -53.63 27.32 15.43
N GLU A 27 -52.83 28.39 15.31
CA GLU A 27 -53.21 29.82 15.27
C GLU A 27 -52.12 30.78 14.72
N GLU A 28 -52.61 31.96 14.28
CA GLU A 28 -51.99 33.30 14.14
C GLU A 28 -50.58 33.48 13.49
N LEU A 29 -50.43 34.17 12.35
CA LEU A 29 -50.68 35.61 12.03
C LEU A 29 -49.65 36.63 12.59
N SER A 30 -48.76 37.12 11.72
CA SER A 30 -48.61 38.58 11.48
C SER A 30 -47.72 38.91 10.25
N LEU A 31 -48.09 39.98 9.55
CA LEU A 31 -47.39 40.64 8.43
C LEU A 31 -46.85 42.02 8.94
N PRO A 32 -46.47 43.03 8.13
CA PRO A 32 -46.02 43.11 6.71
C PRO A 32 -44.69 43.92 6.51
N HIS A 33 -44.14 44.00 5.27
CA HIS A 33 -44.07 45.25 4.46
C HIS A 33 -43.17 45.20 3.18
N GLN A 34 -43.73 45.72 2.08
CA GLN A 34 -43.17 46.60 1.02
C GLN A 34 -41.65 46.58 0.70
N SER A 35 -41.15 46.23 -0.50
CA SER A 35 -41.35 46.76 -1.89
C SER A 35 -40.50 47.99 -2.28
N VAL A 36 -39.87 48.00 -3.48
CA VAL A 36 -39.57 49.20 -4.33
C VAL A 36 -38.91 48.80 -5.69
N LEU A 37 -39.12 49.62 -6.74
CA LEU A 37 -38.54 49.56 -8.13
C LEU A 37 -37.80 50.91 -8.41
N PRO A 38 -37.36 51.40 -9.61
CA PRO A 38 -37.44 50.85 -10.99
C PRO A 38 -36.26 51.17 -11.99
N ALA A 39 -36.40 50.62 -13.22
CA ALA A 39 -36.18 51.25 -14.56
C ALA A 39 -34.82 51.70 -15.17
N ARG A 40 -34.65 51.28 -16.45
CA ARG A 40 -34.07 51.97 -17.65
C ARG A 40 -32.54 52.23 -17.70
N SER A 41 -31.86 52.27 -18.85
CA SER A 41 -32.10 51.92 -20.29
C SER A 41 -30.70 51.69 -20.97
N SER A 42 -30.37 51.69 -22.28
CA SER A 42 -30.94 51.95 -23.63
C SER A 42 -29.91 51.41 -24.69
N GLU A 43 -30.04 51.29 -26.02
CA GLU A 43 -31.08 51.43 -27.07
C GLU A 43 -30.59 50.68 -28.37
N THR A 44 -31.10 50.97 -29.58
CA THR A 44 -30.82 50.31 -30.91
C THR A 44 -30.08 51.27 -31.89
N PRO A 45 -29.99 51.16 -33.26
CA PRO A 45 -30.55 50.23 -34.29
C PRO A 45 -29.66 49.87 -35.54
N GLY A 46 -30.27 49.20 -36.54
CA GLY A 46 -29.82 49.08 -37.96
C GLY A 46 -29.73 47.61 -38.46
N ASP A 47 -30.64 47.05 -39.27
CA ASP A 47 -31.04 47.31 -40.69
C ASP A 47 -30.29 46.37 -41.70
N ALA A 48 -30.89 45.78 -42.77
CA ALA A 48 -32.28 45.72 -43.26
C ALA A 48 -32.54 44.64 -44.37
N TRP A 49 -33.82 44.52 -44.83
CA TRP A 49 -34.34 44.03 -46.13
C TRP A 49 -34.24 42.54 -46.60
N GLU A 50 -35.20 41.72 -46.17
CA GLU A 50 -36.36 41.15 -46.94
C GLU A 50 -36.30 40.91 -48.50
N VAL A 51 -36.97 39.83 -49.01
CA VAL A 51 -37.95 39.78 -50.16
C VAL A 51 -38.05 38.43 -50.97
N PHE A 52 -39.24 37.81 -50.92
CA PHE A 52 -40.01 36.99 -51.93
C PHE A 52 -39.52 35.68 -52.65
N SER A 53 -40.04 34.53 -52.17
CA SER A 53 -41.17 33.74 -52.74
C SER A 53 -41.11 32.76 -53.97
N ARG A 54 -41.78 31.60 -53.77
CA ARG A 54 -42.72 30.82 -54.65
C ARG A 54 -42.29 29.82 -55.76
N HIS A 55 -42.71 28.56 -55.51
CA HIS A 55 -43.48 27.62 -56.38
C HIS A 55 -42.85 26.77 -57.52
N GLY A 56 -43.25 25.49 -57.55
CA GLY A 56 -43.31 24.60 -58.73
C GLY A 56 -42.05 23.75 -59.01
N GLY A 57 -42.15 22.51 -59.53
CA GLY A 57 -43.33 21.66 -59.73
C GLY A 57 -43.12 20.49 -60.71
N ILE A 58 -43.36 19.25 -60.23
CA ILE A 58 -43.80 18.00 -60.92
C ILE A 58 -43.14 17.54 -62.25
N GLU A 59 -42.89 16.21 -62.28
CA GLU A 59 -43.13 15.27 -63.41
C GLU A 59 -41.92 14.56 -64.06
N SER A 60 -42.18 13.62 -64.99
CA SER A 60 -41.44 12.36 -65.13
C SER A 60 -41.32 11.86 -66.59
N GLN A 61 -40.75 10.65 -66.75
CA GLN A 61 -40.67 9.77 -67.96
C GLN A 61 -39.36 9.80 -68.80
N HIS A 62 -38.99 8.79 -69.61
CA HIS A 62 -38.98 7.31 -69.42
C HIS A 62 -38.21 6.61 -70.59
N ARG A 63 -37.04 5.98 -70.34
CA ARG A 63 -36.43 4.87 -71.16
C ARG A 63 -36.06 5.16 -72.66
N PRO A 64 -35.50 4.21 -73.47
CA PRO A 64 -34.67 3.00 -73.22
C PRO A 64 -33.41 2.84 -74.16
N THR A 65 -32.77 1.64 -74.15
CA THR A 65 -31.93 0.99 -75.21
C THR A 65 -30.48 1.44 -75.49
N TYR A 66 -29.54 0.56 -75.89
CA TYR A 66 -29.24 -0.84 -75.50
C TYR A 66 -27.80 -1.24 -75.95
N ARG A 67 -27.08 -2.06 -75.14
CA ARG A 67 -25.79 -2.80 -75.34
C ARG A 67 -24.97 -2.63 -76.66
N HIS A 68 -23.65 -2.35 -76.55
CA HIS A 68 -22.52 -3.15 -77.09
C HIS A 68 -21.10 -2.52 -76.93
N VAL A 69 -20.59 -2.32 -75.70
CA VAL A 69 -19.16 -1.93 -75.44
C VAL A 69 -18.53 -2.74 -74.27
N ILE A 70 -19.22 -3.75 -73.76
CA ILE A 70 -18.98 -4.27 -72.40
C ILE A 70 -17.72 -5.13 -72.25
N VAL A 71 -17.31 -5.89 -73.27
CA VAL A 71 -16.34 -6.99 -73.08
C VAL A 71 -14.89 -6.54 -72.86
N LEU A 72 -14.44 -5.46 -73.50
CA LEU A 72 -13.04 -5.01 -73.43
C LEU A 72 -12.74 -4.05 -72.25
N VAL A 73 -13.74 -3.33 -71.74
CA VAL A 73 -13.55 -2.41 -70.60
C VAL A 73 -13.46 -3.17 -69.27
N CYS A 74 -14.21 -4.27 -69.11
CA CYS A 74 -14.28 -5.01 -67.85
C CYS A 74 -12.94 -5.62 -67.40
N VAL A 75 -12.07 -6.08 -68.31
CA VAL A 75 -10.80 -6.73 -67.93
C VAL A 75 -9.79 -5.71 -67.42
N ALA A 76 -9.64 -4.56 -68.09
CA ALA A 76 -8.80 -3.47 -67.60
C ALA A 76 -9.35 -2.85 -66.31
N GLY A 77 -10.69 -2.69 -66.22
CA GLY A 77 -11.36 -2.19 -65.02
C GLY A 77 -11.18 -3.09 -63.80
N LEU A 78 -11.20 -4.42 -63.97
CA LEU A 78 -10.97 -5.38 -62.87
C LEU A 78 -9.55 -5.29 -62.28
N ILE A 79 -8.53 -5.15 -63.12
CA ILE A 79 -7.14 -5.01 -62.66
C ILE A 79 -6.95 -3.67 -61.93
N ALA A 80 -7.49 -2.57 -62.48
CA ALA A 80 -7.47 -1.26 -61.83
C ALA A 80 -8.23 -1.27 -60.49
N ALA A 81 -9.38 -1.95 -60.42
CA ALA A 81 -10.19 -2.08 -59.20
C ALA A 81 -9.50 -2.96 -58.14
N LEU A 82 -8.73 -3.99 -58.52
CA LEU A 82 -7.93 -4.79 -57.61
C LEU A 82 -6.75 -4.00 -57.03
N VAL A 83 -6.04 -3.22 -57.86
CA VAL A 83 -4.93 -2.36 -57.38
C VAL A 83 -5.45 -1.24 -56.47
N GLN A 84 -6.53 -0.55 -56.86
CA GLN A 84 -7.17 0.45 -55.99
C GLN A 84 -7.82 -0.19 -54.74
N GLY A 85 -8.30 -1.42 -54.85
CA GLY A 85 -8.87 -2.19 -53.73
C GLY A 85 -7.82 -2.54 -52.68
N LEU A 86 -6.63 -3.00 -53.10
CA LEU A 86 -5.52 -3.31 -52.20
C LEU A 86 -4.92 -2.04 -51.57
N ALA A 87 -4.78 -0.95 -52.32
CA ALA A 87 -4.39 0.36 -51.75
C ALA A 87 -5.38 0.81 -50.66
N ARG A 88 -6.68 0.81 -50.98
CA ARG A 88 -7.77 1.16 -50.04
C ARG A 88 -8.00 0.14 -48.93
N TRP A 89 -7.32 -1.02 -48.94
CA TRP A 89 -7.34 -1.99 -47.85
C TRP A 89 -6.20 -1.74 -46.87
N ASN A 90 -5.01 -1.36 -47.36
CA ASN A 90 -3.91 -0.93 -46.50
C ASN A 90 -4.20 0.41 -45.81
N GLU A 91 -4.73 1.41 -46.53
CA GLU A 91 -5.10 2.73 -45.94
C GLU A 91 -6.15 2.59 -44.82
N ARG A 92 -7.10 1.66 -44.96
CA ARG A 92 -8.11 1.34 -43.93
C ARG A 92 -7.55 0.62 -42.70
N ARG A 93 -6.26 0.29 -42.68
CA ARG A 93 -5.60 -0.37 -41.55
C ARG A 93 -4.57 0.53 -40.83
N SER A 94 -4.44 1.78 -41.26
CA SER A 94 -3.44 2.73 -40.72
C SER A 94 -3.99 4.07 -40.24
N ASP A 95 -5.22 4.47 -40.60
CA ASP A 95 -5.77 5.78 -40.19
C ASP A 95 -7.27 5.74 -39.90
N ALA A 96 -7.64 4.98 -38.86
CA ALA A 96 -8.92 5.13 -38.16
C ALA A 96 -8.73 6.04 -36.93
N SER A 97 -8.21 7.25 -37.16
CA SER A 97 -8.03 8.27 -36.13
C SER A 97 -9.39 8.63 -35.52
N ALA A 98 -9.51 8.44 -34.20
CA ALA A 98 -10.79 8.58 -33.51
C ALA A 98 -11.22 10.05 -33.44
N GLN A 99 -12.31 10.39 -34.16
CA GLN A 99 -13.14 11.51 -33.74
C GLN A 99 -13.82 11.12 -32.41
N PRO A 100 -13.88 12.02 -31.41
CA PRO A 100 -14.57 11.74 -30.16
C PRO A 100 -16.08 11.73 -30.40
N GLN A 101 -16.62 10.56 -30.74
CA GLN A 101 -18.01 10.27 -30.44
C GLN A 101 -18.15 10.27 -28.91
N PHE A 102 -18.95 11.21 -28.38
CA PHE A 102 -19.41 11.11 -27.00
C PHE A 102 -20.09 9.74 -26.84
N PRO A 103 -19.76 8.94 -25.81
CA PRO A 103 -20.44 7.68 -25.59
C PRO A 103 -21.93 7.96 -25.40
N ALA A 104 -22.78 7.16 -26.04
CA ALA A 104 -24.20 7.18 -25.72
C ALA A 104 -24.35 6.83 -24.24
N LEU A 105 -25.14 7.63 -23.50
CA LEU A 105 -25.38 7.41 -22.08
C LEU A 105 -25.81 5.95 -21.86
N PRO A 106 -25.21 5.22 -20.90
CA PRO A 106 -25.57 3.83 -20.65
C PRO A 106 -27.04 3.74 -20.23
N ARG A 107 -27.70 2.63 -20.56
CA ARG A 107 -29.11 2.39 -20.22
C ARG A 107 -29.40 2.41 -18.70
N ARG A 108 -28.38 2.23 -17.87
CA ARG A 108 -28.42 2.22 -16.41
C ARG A 108 -27.08 2.69 -15.85
N LEU A 109 -27.09 3.37 -14.70
CA LEU A 109 -25.85 3.84 -14.03
C LEU A 109 -25.18 2.72 -13.20
N VAL A 110 -25.98 1.86 -12.57
CA VAL A 110 -25.52 0.62 -11.92
C VAL A 110 -25.63 -0.53 -12.92
N ALA A 111 -24.61 -1.37 -13.00
CA ALA A 111 -24.54 -2.50 -13.92
C ALA A 111 -25.08 -3.80 -13.31
N GLU A 112 -24.76 -4.06 -12.04
CA GLU A 112 -25.12 -5.27 -11.27
C GLU A 112 -25.25 -4.94 -9.77
N LEU A 113 -26.05 -5.72 -9.04
CA LEU A 113 -26.31 -5.62 -7.60
C LEU A 113 -26.07 -6.96 -6.90
N TYR A 114 -25.38 -6.96 -5.75
CA TYR A 114 -25.15 -8.16 -4.93
C TYR A 114 -25.45 -7.88 -3.45
N THR A 115 -26.35 -8.64 -2.85
CA THR A 115 -26.77 -8.43 -1.44
C THR A 115 -26.65 -9.70 -0.62
N PHE A 116 -26.15 -9.57 0.61
CA PHE A 116 -25.86 -10.71 1.50
C PHE A 116 -26.59 -10.54 2.83
N GLY A 117 -27.56 -11.42 3.11
CA GLY A 117 -28.35 -11.35 4.35
C GLY A 117 -29.23 -10.12 4.52
N ALA A 118 -29.43 -9.33 3.45
CA ALA A 118 -30.09 -8.03 3.51
C ALA A 118 -31.60 -8.11 3.82
N PRO A 119 -32.17 -7.14 4.57
CA PRO A 119 -33.61 -6.98 4.76
C PRO A 119 -34.26 -6.24 3.56
N GLY A 120 -35.55 -6.47 3.35
CA GLY A 120 -36.33 -5.81 2.28
C GLY A 120 -36.52 -4.33 2.56
N ALA A 121 -36.39 -3.50 1.53
CA ALA A 121 -36.22 -2.04 1.68
C ALA A 121 -37.41 -1.21 1.17
N THR A 122 -38.26 -1.74 0.29
CA THR A 122 -39.31 -0.97 -0.41
C THR A 122 -40.71 -1.52 -0.18
N VAL A 123 -41.71 -0.65 -0.04
CA VAL A 123 -43.12 -1.07 -0.02
C VAL A 123 -43.56 -1.29 -1.47
N GLY A 124 -43.65 -2.56 -1.87
CA GLY A 124 -43.76 -2.96 -3.28
C GLY A 124 -42.42 -3.37 -3.88
N VAL A 125 -42.46 -4.01 -5.06
CA VAL A 125 -41.29 -4.63 -5.70
C VAL A 125 -40.53 -3.62 -6.56
N LEU A 126 -39.27 -3.40 -6.21
CA LEU A 126 -38.31 -2.54 -6.89
C LEU A 126 -37.74 -3.26 -8.13
N SER A 127 -37.76 -2.64 -9.33
CA SER A 127 -37.44 -3.30 -10.61
C SER A 127 -36.59 -2.44 -11.58
N ASP A 128 -35.90 -3.06 -12.55
CA ASP A 128 -35.10 -2.37 -13.58
C ASP A 128 -35.97 -2.09 -14.84
N GLU A 129 -36.56 -0.89 -14.95
CA GLU A 129 -37.31 -0.45 -16.14
C GLU A 129 -36.45 -0.42 -17.44
N ALA A 130 -35.12 -0.57 -17.35
CA ALA A 130 -34.24 -0.73 -18.52
C ALA A 130 -34.03 -2.20 -18.97
N SER A 131 -34.62 -3.18 -18.27
CA SER A 131 -34.63 -4.61 -18.62
C SER A 131 -36.02 -5.07 -19.07
N ASP A 132 -36.09 -5.89 -20.13
CA ASP A 132 -37.36 -6.36 -20.71
C ASP A 132 -38.19 -7.26 -19.76
N ASP A 133 -37.56 -7.78 -18.70
CA ASP A 133 -38.14 -8.59 -17.62
C ASP A 133 -38.24 -7.83 -16.28
N GLY A 134 -37.83 -6.57 -16.21
CA GLY A 134 -37.77 -5.79 -14.96
C GLY A 134 -36.71 -6.27 -13.96
N CYS A 135 -35.82 -7.19 -14.34
CA CYS A 135 -34.88 -7.83 -13.41
C CYS A 135 -33.57 -7.06 -13.28
N ILE A 136 -33.21 -6.69 -12.04
CA ILE A 136 -31.89 -6.12 -11.74
C ILE A 136 -30.83 -7.23 -11.86
N PRO A 137 -29.79 -7.06 -12.69
CA PRO A 137 -28.72 -8.05 -12.82
C PRO A 137 -27.90 -8.20 -11.55
N GLY A 138 -27.40 -9.41 -11.29
CA GLY A 138 -26.53 -9.72 -10.16
C GLY A 138 -27.04 -10.93 -9.39
N LEU A 139 -26.95 -10.91 -8.06
CA LEU A 139 -27.40 -12.02 -7.20
C LEU A 139 -27.69 -11.58 -5.76
N ARG A 140 -28.93 -11.76 -5.28
CA ARG A 140 -29.25 -11.76 -3.85
C ARG A 140 -28.79 -13.08 -3.23
N VAL A 141 -28.27 -13.06 -2.01
CA VAL A 141 -27.90 -14.26 -1.27
C VAL A 141 -28.46 -14.21 0.16
N TYR A 142 -29.21 -15.24 0.54
CA TYR A 142 -29.69 -15.44 1.92
C TYR A 142 -29.33 -16.85 2.40
N SER A 143 -28.93 -16.96 3.68
CA SER A 143 -28.43 -18.22 4.23
C SER A 143 -29.56 -19.06 4.80
N ARG A 144 -29.41 -20.38 4.69
CA ARG A 144 -30.34 -21.36 5.26
C ARG A 144 -29.58 -22.61 5.69
N SER A 145 -30.09 -23.30 6.71
CA SER A 145 -29.45 -24.48 7.27
C SER A 145 -30.50 -25.48 7.77
N GLU A 146 -30.08 -26.73 7.99
CA GLU A 146 -30.80 -27.69 8.82
C GLU A 146 -30.12 -27.80 10.18
N ARG A 147 -30.88 -27.63 11.26
CA ARG A 147 -30.36 -27.77 12.63
C ARG A 147 -31.16 -28.80 13.43
N PRO A 148 -30.53 -29.57 14.35
CA PRO A 148 -31.24 -30.53 15.20
C PRO A 148 -32.24 -29.82 16.13
N GLY A 149 -33.53 -30.06 15.91
CA GLY A 149 -34.64 -29.65 16.78
C GLY A 149 -35.26 -30.84 17.53
N PHE A 150 -36.31 -30.56 18.30
CA PHE A 150 -36.90 -31.51 19.25
C PHE A 150 -37.59 -32.72 18.57
N SER A 151 -37.93 -32.63 17.28
CA SER A 151 -38.66 -33.64 16.50
C SER A 151 -37.94 -34.09 15.21
N GLY A 152 -36.69 -33.66 15.00
CA GLY A 152 -35.92 -33.92 13.78
C GLY A 152 -35.05 -32.71 13.41
N ASN A 153 -34.45 -32.73 12.21
CA ASN A 153 -33.87 -31.51 11.64
C ASN A 153 -34.98 -30.49 11.34
N VAL A 154 -34.71 -29.22 11.63
CA VAL A 154 -35.60 -28.09 11.37
C VAL A 154 -34.87 -27.11 10.43
N PRO A 155 -35.52 -26.60 9.37
CA PRO A 155 -34.95 -25.56 8.53
C PRO A 155 -34.87 -24.25 9.31
N VAL A 156 -33.72 -23.59 9.25
CA VAL A 156 -33.48 -22.28 9.87
C VAL A 156 -32.88 -21.31 8.87
N SER A 157 -33.27 -20.04 8.95
CA SER A 157 -32.86 -18.99 8.02
C SER A 157 -32.07 -17.86 8.71
N ASP A 158 -31.47 -16.99 7.90
CA ASP A 158 -31.03 -15.66 8.34
C ASP A 158 -32.26 -14.81 8.76
N PRO A 159 -32.37 -14.37 10.03
CA PRO A 159 -33.49 -13.58 10.48
C PRO A 159 -33.56 -12.20 9.81
N VAL A 160 -32.43 -11.59 9.43
CA VAL A 160 -32.39 -10.25 8.85
C VAL A 160 -33.01 -10.25 7.46
N SER A 161 -32.81 -11.32 6.69
CA SER A 161 -33.41 -11.47 5.35
C SER A 161 -34.93 -11.56 5.34
N TRP A 162 -35.54 -11.82 6.50
CA TRP A 162 -36.97 -12.07 6.66
C TRP A 162 -37.71 -10.96 7.41
N ILE A 163 -37.07 -10.28 8.37
CA ILE A 163 -37.76 -9.46 9.37
C ILE A 163 -38.67 -8.35 8.80
N THR A 164 -38.23 -7.61 7.77
CA THR A 164 -39.04 -6.52 7.18
C THR A 164 -40.14 -7.01 6.22
N SER A 165 -40.10 -8.27 5.77
CA SER A 165 -41.18 -8.86 4.96
C SER A 165 -42.51 -8.91 5.72
N GLN A 166 -42.45 -9.03 7.04
CA GLN A 166 -43.62 -9.03 7.93
C GLN A 166 -44.32 -7.66 8.01
N PHE A 167 -43.63 -6.60 7.56
CA PHE A 167 -44.12 -5.23 7.53
C PHE A 167 -44.32 -4.72 6.09
N ASN A 168 -44.53 -5.64 5.14
CA ASN A 168 -44.79 -5.38 3.73
C ASN A 168 -43.65 -4.65 2.98
N PHE A 169 -42.40 -4.76 3.46
CA PHE A 169 -41.23 -4.39 2.66
C PHE A 169 -40.73 -5.59 1.86
N SER A 170 -40.60 -5.40 0.56
CA SER A 170 -40.08 -6.38 -0.41
C SER A 170 -38.62 -6.06 -0.79
N HIS A 171 -38.02 -7.00 -1.51
CA HIS A 171 -36.70 -6.84 -2.13
C HIS A 171 -36.76 -6.36 -3.58
N ALA A 172 -35.60 -5.93 -4.07
CA ALA A 172 -35.29 -5.86 -5.50
C ALA A 172 -35.72 -7.12 -6.28
N LYS A 173 -36.32 -6.94 -7.46
CA LYS A 173 -36.63 -8.00 -8.43
C LYS A 173 -35.32 -8.49 -9.06
N MET A 174 -34.72 -9.53 -8.48
CA MET A 174 -33.43 -10.08 -8.92
C MET A 174 -33.33 -11.59 -8.64
N ASP A 175 -32.40 -12.27 -9.32
CA ASP A 175 -32.12 -13.68 -9.05
C ASP A 175 -31.59 -13.86 -7.60
N ALA A 176 -32.06 -14.89 -6.90
CA ALA A 176 -31.77 -15.11 -5.48
C ALA A 176 -31.21 -16.51 -5.20
N LEU A 177 -30.01 -16.58 -4.61
CA LEU A 177 -29.35 -17.80 -4.15
C LEU A 177 -29.72 -18.12 -2.71
N GLN A 178 -30.30 -19.29 -2.48
CA GLN A 178 -30.42 -19.88 -1.13
C GLN A 178 -29.10 -20.58 -0.78
N ALA A 179 -28.30 -19.97 0.09
CA ALA A 179 -26.98 -20.46 0.48
C ALA A 179 -27.10 -21.48 1.62
N LEU A 180 -26.97 -22.78 1.29
CA LEU A 180 -27.03 -23.89 2.23
C LEU A 180 -25.65 -24.15 2.82
N ASP A 181 -25.50 -24.10 4.15
CA ASP A 181 -24.20 -24.34 4.82
C ASP A 181 -23.79 -25.82 4.83
N LEU A 182 -24.75 -26.73 5.01
CA LEU A 182 -24.50 -28.18 5.08
C LEU A 182 -24.53 -28.89 3.72
N ASN A 183 -25.15 -28.28 2.69
CA ASN A 183 -25.26 -28.88 1.36
C ASN A 183 -24.95 -27.88 0.23
N VAL A 184 -23.73 -27.32 0.29
CA VAL A 184 -23.26 -26.29 -0.64
C VAL A 184 -23.44 -26.65 -2.12
N LYS A 185 -23.49 -27.94 -2.46
CA LYS A 185 -23.64 -28.43 -3.85
C LYS A 185 -24.99 -28.14 -4.48
N GLU A 186 -26.04 -28.00 -3.67
CA GLU A 186 -27.41 -27.88 -4.17
C GLU A 186 -27.95 -26.44 -4.17
N ASN A 187 -27.23 -25.48 -3.53
CA ASN A 187 -27.63 -24.08 -3.31
C ASN A 187 -28.55 -23.52 -4.42
N PRO A 188 -29.88 -23.54 -4.25
CA PRO A 188 -30.76 -23.31 -5.38
C PRO A 188 -30.82 -21.82 -5.71
N ILE A 189 -30.60 -21.50 -6.99
CA ILE A 189 -30.88 -20.18 -7.55
C ILE A 189 -32.36 -20.14 -7.93
N HIS A 190 -33.07 -19.22 -7.32
CA HIS A 190 -34.44 -18.85 -7.70
C HIS A 190 -34.36 -17.73 -8.74
N PRO A 191 -35.00 -17.88 -9.91
CA PRO A 191 -35.02 -16.81 -10.91
C PRO A 191 -35.86 -15.64 -10.41
N CYS A 192 -35.49 -14.44 -10.82
CA CYS A 192 -36.10 -13.14 -10.51
C CYS A 192 -37.63 -13.10 -10.52
N GLU A 193 -38.29 -13.86 -11.40
CA GLU A 193 -39.77 -13.89 -11.52
C GLU A 193 -40.47 -14.88 -10.58
N ALA A 194 -39.72 -15.70 -9.84
CA ALA A 194 -40.30 -16.67 -8.92
C ALA A 194 -40.75 -16.01 -7.62
N ARG A 195 -41.91 -16.44 -7.09
CA ARG A 195 -42.42 -16.12 -5.74
C ARG A 195 -41.57 -16.76 -4.60
N LYS A 196 -40.26 -16.90 -4.81
CA LYS A 196 -39.24 -17.48 -3.93
C LYS A 196 -37.94 -16.66 -3.93
N SER A 197 -37.92 -15.49 -4.58
CA SER A 197 -36.89 -14.47 -4.40
C SER A 197 -36.76 -14.04 -2.93
N ASP A 198 -37.89 -14.06 -2.21
CA ASP A 198 -37.97 -13.87 -0.76
C ASP A 198 -37.80 -15.17 0.05
N PRO A 199 -37.18 -15.10 1.24
CA PRO A 199 -36.99 -16.26 2.09
C PRO A 199 -38.33 -16.78 2.65
N PRO A 200 -38.46 -18.10 2.83
CA PRO A 200 -39.66 -18.70 3.39
C PRO A 200 -39.90 -18.23 4.84
N GLN A 201 -41.15 -18.28 5.28
CA GLN A 201 -41.55 -18.04 6.67
C GLN A 201 -41.22 -19.24 7.57
N ASP A 202 -39.93 -19.59 7.64
CA ASP A 202 -39.39 -20.54 8.61
C ASP A 202 -39.42 -19.87 10.00
N GLY A 203 -40.12 -20.44 10.97
CA GLY A 203 -40.33 -19.85 12.31
C GLY A 203 -39.12 -19.92 13.25
N ASP A 204 -38.00 -20.49 12.79
CA ASP A 204 -36.80 -20.79 13.57
C ASP A 204 -35.57 -20.11 12.92
N TRP A 205 -34.80 -19.34 13.72
CA TRP A 205 -33.75 -18.45 13.20
C TRP A 205 -32.34 -18.92 13.53
N TRP A 206 -31.38 -18.63 12.64
CA TRP A 206 -29.96 -18.92 12.85
C TRP A 206 -29.09 -17.68 12.63
N ILE A 207 -28.88 -16.91 13.71
CA ILE A 207 -28.02 -15.72 13.75
C ILE A 207 -26.60 -15.99 13.22
N GLY A 208 -26.06 -17.20 13.42
CA GLY A 208 -24.74 -17.57 12.92
C GLY A 208 -24.64 -17.64 11.39
N GLY A 209 -25.77 -17.78 10.67
CA GLY A 209 -25.81 -17.81 9.21
C GLY A 209 -25.58 -16.45 8.59
N HIS A 210 -25.96 -15.38 9.31
CA HIS A 210 -25.78 -13.99 8.89
C HIS A 210 -24.32 -13.67 8.54
N HIS A 211 -23.35 -14.30 9.22
CA HIS A 211 -21.92 -14.08 8.95
C HIS A 211 -21.25 -15.21 8.13
N ALA A 212 -22.03 -16.16 7.59
CA ALA A 212 -21.50 -17.37 6.93
C ALA A 212 -21.27 -17.23 5.41
N TYR A 213 -21.78 -16.17 4.78
CA TYR A 213 -21.88 -16.04 3.31
C TYR A 213 -20.58 -16.31 2.55
N GLY A 214 -19.47 -15.64 2.90
CA GLY A 214 -18.19 -15.78 2.19
C GLY A 214 -17.65 -17.22 2.21
N GLY A 215 -17.77 -17.91 3.36
CA GLY A 215 -17.36 -19.31 3.49
C GLY A 215 -18.21 -20.27 2.64
N ILE A 216 -19.53 -20.07 2.60
CA ILE A 216 -20.45 -20.88 1.80
C ILE A 216 -20.22 -20.64 0.29
N LEU A 217 -20.06 -19.39 -0.11
CA LEU A 217 -19.80 -19.00 -1.51
C LEU A 217 -18.44 -19.50 -2.00
N LYS A 218 -17.39 -19.43 -1.16
CA LYS A 218 -16.09 -20.03 -1.48
C LYS A 218 -16.21 -21.54 -1.66
N ALA A 219 -16.82 -22.26 -0.70
CA ALA A 219 -16.98 -23.71 -0.78
C ALA A 219 -17.79 -24.16 -2.01
N HIS A 220 -18.78 -23.36 -2.43
CA HIS A 220 -19.52 -23.59 -3.68
C HIS A 220 -18.63 -23.35 -4.92
N THR A 221 -17.84 -22.28 -4.93
CA THR A 221 -16.92 -21.95 -6.05
C THR A 221 -15.82 -23.00 -6.20
N ASP A 222 -15.15 -23.38 -5.10
CA ASP A 222 -14.15 -24.45 -5.04
C ASP A 222 -14.70 -25.79 -5.60
N PHE A 223 -15.96 -26.09 -5.31
CA PHE A 223 -16.63 -27.29 -5.83
C PHE A 223 -16.90 -27.22 -7.35
N LEU A 224 -17.38 -26.07 -7.85
CA LEU A 224 -17.63 -25.90 -9.29
C LEU A 224 -16.34 -25.93 -10.13
N GLU A 225 -15.21 -25.45 -9.61
CA GLU A 225 -13.91 -25.59 -10.27
C GLU A 225 -13.42 -27.05 -10.32
N PHE A 226 -13.70 -27.83 -9.27
CA PHE A 226 -13.36 -29.25 -9.21
C PHE A 226 -14.21 -30.10 -10.18
N ASP A 227 -15.52 -29.87 -10.22
CA ASP A 227 -16.44 -30.65 -11.08
C ASP A 227 -16.24 -30.33 -12.57
N ALA A 228 -15.93 -29.06 -12.91
CA ALA A 228 -15.56 -28.66 -14.28
C ALA A 228 -14.28 -29.35 -14.80
N GLN A 229 -13.34 -29.72 -13.92
CA GLN A 229 -12.15 -30.50 -14.28
C GLN A 229 -12.46 -32.00 -14.46
N ALA A 230 -13.62 -32.48 -13.97
CA ALA A 230 -13.98 -33.90 -13.97
C ALA A 230 -14.83 -34.34 -15.19
N SER A 231 -15.54 -33.43 -15.87
CA SER A 231 -16.54 -33.78 -16.90
C SER A 231 -16.54 -32.86 -18.13
N PRO A 232 -15.72 -33.15 -19.17
CA PRO A 232 -15.59 -32.28 -20.34
C PRO A 232 -16.67 -32.57 -21.42
N SER A 233 -17.84 -31.91 -21.34
CA SER A 233 -18.92 -32.06 -22.34
C SER A 233 -19.50 -30.74 -22.87
N ALA A 234 -19.08 -30.35 -24.08
CA ALA A 234 -19.22 -29.02 -24.70
C ALA A 234 -20.65 -28.48 -24.99
N SER A 235 -21.70 -29.12 -24.46
CA SER A 235 -23.09 -28.65 -24.56
C SER A 235 -23.69 -28.13 -23.25
N VAL A 236 -22.94 -28.23 -22.13
CA VAL A 236 -23.35 -27.73 -20.80
C VAL A 236 -22.66 -26.39 -20.48
N ASP A 237 -21.43 -26.22 -20.98
CA ASP A 237 -20.48 -25.15 -20.70
C ASP A 237 -21.07 -23.72 -20.72
N LEU A 238 -21.98 -23.42 -21.65
CA LEU A 238 -22.41 -22.04 -21.91
C LEU A 238 -23.41 -21.50 -20.87
N VAL A 239 -24.22 -22.38 -20.27
CA VAL A 239 -25.09 -22.03 -19.14
C VAL A 239 -24.34 -22.18 -17.81
N LEU A 240 -23.52 -23.23 -17.68
CA LEU A 240 -22.75 -23.48 -16.46
C LEU A 240 -21.73 -22.36 -16.21
N GLY A 241 -21.03 -21.89 -17.24
CA GLY A 241 -20.06 -20.79 -17.16
C GLY A 241 -20.68 -19.46 -16.75
N ALA A 242 -21.91 -19.17 -17.20
CA ALA A 242 -22.63 -17.96 -16.79
C ALA A 242 -23.02 -17.98 -15.30
N VAL A 243 -23.43 -19.14 -14.79
CA VAL A 243 -23.72 -19.35 -13.36
C VAL A 243 -22.43 -19.33 -12.53
N GLN A 244 -21.36 -19.99 -13.00
CA GLN A 244 -20.03 -19.99 -12.37
C GLN A 244 -19.47 -18.57 -12.21
N GLU A 245 -19.46 -17.75 -13.28
CA GLU A 245 -18.90 -16.39 -13.21
C GLU A 245 -19.73 -15.48 -12.29
N ARG A 246 -21.07 -15.61 -12.30
CA ARG A 246 -21.94 -14.88 -11.37
C ARG A 246 -21.68 -15.28 -9.91
N LEU A 247 -21.46 -16.56 -9.63
CA LEU A 247 -21.12 -17.05 -8.28
C LEU A 247 -19.71 -16.63 -7.84
N ARG A 248 -18.74 -16.65 -8.76
CA ARG A 248 -17.37 -16.16 -8.53
C ARG A 248 -17.37 -14.66 -8.21
N LYS A 249 -18.18 -13.87 -8.93
CA LYS A 249 -18.40 -12.45 -8.61
C LYS A 249 -19.16 -12.26 -7.29
N ALA A 250 -20.19 -13.06 -7.01
CA ALA A 250 -20.90 -13.03 -5.73
C ALA A 250 -19.97 -13.32 -4.53
N TYR A 251 -19.05 -14.28 -4.66
CA TYR A 251 -18.01 -14.51 -3.65
C TYR A 251 -17.16 -13.25 -3.43
N LEU A 252 -16.60 -12.66 -4.50
CA LEU A 252 -15.80 -11.43 -4.40
C LEU A 252 -16.59 -10.24 -3.80
N MET A 253 -17.85 -10.05 -4.19
CA MET A 253 -18.71 -9.01 -3.65
C MET A 253 -19.04 -9.24 -2.17
N SER A 254 -19.16 -10.50 -1.73
CA SER A 254 -19.32 -10.85 -0.32
C SER A 254 -18.06 -10.49 0.49
N GLU A 255 -16.86 -10.73 -0.06
CA GLU A 255 -15.60 -10.35 0.58
C GLU A 255 -15.53 -8.83 0.77
N PHE A 256 -15.84 -8.03 -0.26
CA PHE A 256 -15.90 -6.56 -0.13
C PHE A 256 -16.98 -6.09 0.88
N SER A 257 -18.11 -6.79 0.94
CA SER A 257 -19.21 -6.50 1.87
C SER A 257 -18.89 -6.84 3.34
N PHE A 258 -17.90 -7.71 3.59
CA PHE A 258 -17.37 -7.96 4.94
C PHE A 258 -16.09 -7.17 5.24
N MET A 259 -15.25 -6.89 4.24
CA MET A 259 -14.06 -6.05 4.40
C MET A 259 -14.41 -4.64 4.88
N ILE A 260 -15.49 -4.03 4.38
CA ILE A 260 -15.85 -2.64 4.66
C ILE A 260 -16.12 -2.31 6.15
N TYR A 261 -16.39 -3.32 6.99
CA TYR A 261 -16.42 -3.17 8.45
C TYR A 261 -15.04 -2.81 9.07
N SER A 262 -13.96 -2.80 8.27
CA SER A 262 -12.66 -2.31 8.70
C SER A 262 -12.58 -0.79 8.58
N THR A 263 -12.42 -0.12 9.72
CA THR A 263 -12.14 1.33 9.82
C THR A 263 -10.77 1.75 9.28
N ASP A 264 -9.99 0.80 8.74
CA ASP A 264 -8.63 0.97 8.23
C ASP A 264 -8.59 0.77 6.69
N PRO A 265 -8.63 1.86 5.90
CA PRO A 265 -8.58 1.76 4.45
C PRO A 265 -7.28 1.15 3.89
N GLN A 266 -6.18 1.09 4.66
CA GLN A 266 -4.95 0.42 4.21
C GLN A 266 -5.13 -1.11 4.21
N LYS A 267 -5.93 -1.66 5.15
CA LYS A 267 -6.33 -3.09 5.11
C LYS A 267 -7.31 -3.37 3.97
N LEU A 268 -8.22 -2.43 3.68
CA LEU A 268 -9.14 -2.56 2.55
C LEU A 268 -8.37 -2.65 1.21
N ASP A 269 -7.37 -1.79 1.01
CA ASP A 269 -6.57 -1.79 -0.22
C ASP A 269 -5.68 -3.03 -0.36
N VAL A 270 -4.93 -3.43 0.69
CA VAL A 270 -4.10 -4.65 0.66
C VAL A 270 -4.93 -5.89 0.31
N HIS A 271 -6.10 -6.07 0.93
CA HIS A 271 -6.96 -7.21 0.63
C HIS A 271 -7.70 -7.09 -0.72
N ALA A 272 -7.88 -5.89 -1.27
CA ALA A 272 -8.33 -5.71 -2.65
C ALA A 272 -7.22 -6.12 -3.64
N LEU A 273 -5.97 -5.72 -3.39
CA LEU A 273 -4.80 -6.01 -4.22
C LEU A 273 -4.52 -7.52 -4.31
N ASP A 274 -4.65 -8.24 -3.19
CA ASP A 274 -4.63 -9.73 -3.14
C ASP A 274 -5.62 -10.37 -4.13
N ARG A 275 -6.72 -9.68 -4.44
CA ARG A 275 -7.84 -10.12 -5.31
C ARG A 275 -7.77 -9.51 -6.72
N GLY A 276 -6.74 -8.71 -7.02
CA GLY A 276 -6.55 -8.04 -8.32
C GLY A 276 -7.35 -6.74 -8.50
N TRP A 277 -7.88 -6.19 -7.42
CA TRP A 277 -8.61 -4.92 -7.38
C TRP A 277 -7.79 -3.89 -6.58
N THR A 278 -8.19 -2.63 -6.65
CA THR A 278 -7.55 -1.53 -5.92
C THR A 278 -8.62 -0.71 -5.23
N LEU A 279 -8.42 -0.28 -3.99
CA LEU A 279 -9.32 0.69 -3.36
C LEU A 279 -9.10 2.03 -4.08
N VAL A 280 -10.16 2.67 -4.58
CA VAL A 280 -10.10 3.94 -5.34
C VAL A 280 -11.00 5.03 -4.76
N GLY A 281 -11.68 4.73 -3.65
CA GLY A 281 -12.36 5.71 -2.82
C GLY A 281 -12.80 5.09 -1.50
N TRP A 282 -12.78 5.85 -0.42
CA TRP A 282 -13.41 5.48 0.85
C TRP A 282 -13.98 6.73 1.52
N ALA A 283 -15.16 6.57 2.11
CA ALA A 283 -15.87 7.63 2.80
C ALA A 283 -16.36 7.13 4.16
N ARG A 284 -16.37 8.05 5.13
CA ARG A 284 -16.89 7.83 6.48
C ARG A 284 -17.90 8.90 6.83
N CYS A 285 -18.94 8.55 7.57
CA CYS A 285 -19.87 9.50 8.15
C CYS A 285 -19.86 9.40 9.68
N ASN A 286 -19.36 10.45 10.34
CA ASN A 286 -19.35 10.56 11.79
C ASN A 286 -20.64 11.25 12.27
N ALA A 287 -21.63 10.47 12.73
CA ALA A 287 -22.89 11.04 13.20
C ALA A 287 -22.80 11.43 14.70
N VAL A 288 -23.03 12.71 15.00
CA VAL A 288 -23.22 13.18 16.39
C VAL A 288 -24.71 13.11 16.75
N THR A 289 -25.07 12.12 17.56
CA THR A 289 -26.40 12.00 18.17
C THR A 289 -26.70 13.20 19.06
N ARG A 290 -27.97 13.65 19.09
CA ARG A 290 -28.40 14.75 19.99
C ARG A 290 -28.37 14.39 21.49
N HIS A 291 -28.19 13.11 21.84
CA HIS A 291 -28.02 12.65 23.22
C HIS A 291 -26.54 12.52 23.61
N PRO A 292 -26.11 13.06 24.77
CA PRO A 292 -24.71 13.06 25.22
C PRO A 292 -24.22 11.73 25.80
N PHE A 293 -25.00 10.65 25.69
CA PHE A 293 -24.70 9.31 26.23
C PHE A 293 -24.85 8.17 25.21
N SER A 294 -25.25 8.46 23.97
CA SER A 294 -25.31 7.45 22.90
C SER A 294 -23.92 7.20 22.30
N PRO A 295 -23.65 5.99 21.75
CA PRO A 295 -22.42 5.74 21.00
C PRO A 295 -22.32 6.64 19.75
N ARG A 296 -21.10 6.87 19.28
CA ARG A 296 -20.87 7.57 18.01
C ARG A 296 -21.00 6.56 16.87
N PHE A 297 -21.93 6.79 15.96
CA PHE A 297 -22.04 5.98 14.76
C PHE A 297 -20.97 6.40 13.74
N HIS A 298 -20.28 5.40 13.20
CA HIS A 298 -19.29 5.52 12.15
C HIS A 298 -19.76 4.63 10.99
N ASP A 299 -20.46 5.22 10.03
CA ASP A 299 -20.90 4.53 8.82
C ASP A 299 -19.80 4.63 7.73
N HIS A 300 -19.49 3.55 7.03
CA HIS A 300 -18.44 3.50 5.98
C HIS A 300 -18.96 3.07 4.59
N VAL A 301 -18.31 3.60 3.55
CA VAL A 301 -18.50 3.19 2.14
C VAL A 301 -17.15 3.11 1.44
N ALA A 302 -16.92 2.07 0.64
CA ALA A 302 -15.74 1.92 -0.21
C ALA A 302 -16.10 1.80 -1.69
N LEU A 303 -15.22 2.33 -2.54
CA LEU A 303 -15.20 2.11 -3.98
C LEU A 303 -13.89 1.41 -4.34
N TYR A 304 -13.99 0.22 -4.92
CA TYR A 304 -12.86 -0.52 -5.48
C TYR A 304 -12.91 -0.49 -7.01
N GLN A 305 -11.78 -0.64 -7.71
CA GLN A 305 -11.71 -0.80 -9.17
C GLN A 305 -10.85 -2.00 -9.58
N ASP A 306 -11.27 -2.75 -10.60
CA ASP A 306 -10.44 -3.74 -11.28
C ASP A 306 -9.48 -3.05 -12.26
N GLY A 307 -8.17 -3.23 -12.05
CA GLY A 307 -7.14 -2.65 -12.91
C GLY A 307 -7.14 -3.17 -14.37
N LYS A 308 -7.90 -4.23 -14.69
CA LYS A 308 -8.01 -4.83 -16.03
C LYS A 308 -9.28 -4.41 -16.77
N THR A 309 -10.45 -4.55 -16.15
CA THR A 309 -11.75 -4.18 -16.81
C THR A 309 -12.19 -2.76 -16.55
N LEU A 310 -11.58 -2.05 -15.59
CA LEU A 310 -11.99 -0.73 -15.09
C LEU A 310 -13.41 -0.70 -14.50
N GLN A 311 -14.06 -1.86 -14.28
CA GLN A 311 -15.27 -1.95 -13.48
C GLN A 311 -14.97 -1.56 -12.03
N CYS A 312 -15.95 -0.93 -11.38
CA CYS A 312 -15.87 -0.56 -9.98
C CYS A 312 -16.88 -1.33 -9.13
N ALA A 313 -16.56 -1.55 -7.86
CA ALA A 313 -17.43 -2.15 -6.85
C ALA A 313 -17.65 -1.16 -5.72
N LEU A 314 -18.90 -0.75 -5.51
CA LEU A 314 -19.33 0.18 -4.46
C LEU A 314 -19.93 -0.63 -3.30
N ALA A 315 -19.23 -0.66 -2.17
CA ALA A 315 -19.60 -1.45 -0.99
C ALA A 315 -20.15 -0.56 0.14
N PHE A 316 -21.35 -0.89 0.63
CA PHE A 316 -22.02 -0.26 1.77
C PHE A 316 -21.91 -1.14 3.04
N GLU A 317 -21.63 -0.51 4.19
CA GLU A 317 -21.46 -1.17 5.48
C GLU A 317 -22.79 -1.37 6.23
N GLY A 318 -23.05 -2.59 6.70
CA GLY A 318 -24.15 -2.87 7.61
C GLY A 318 -23.93 -2.34 9.04
N THR A 319 -24.75 -2.77 9.99
CA THR A 319 -24.57 -2.43 11.41
C THR A 319 -23.50 -3.31 12.05
N ASP A 320 -22.65 -2.74 12.91
CA ASP A 320 -21.59 -3.48 13.62
C ASP A 320 -22.13 -4.32 14.81
N MET A 321 -21.35 -5.34 15.21
CA MET A 321 -21.64 -6.30 16.27
C MET A 321 -21.66 -5.71 17.70
N SER A 322 -21.41 -4.41 17.87
CA SER A 322 -21.59 -3.67 19.11
C SER A 322 -23.07 -3.38 19.43
N ASP A 323 -23.90 -3.08 18.43
CA ASP A 323 -25.34 -2.74 18.60
C ASP A 323 -26.27 -3.96 18.42
N LYS A 324 -26.03 -5.01 19.20
CA LYS A 324 -26.85 -6.23 19.21
C LYS A 324 -28.24 -6.08 19.87
N SER A 325 -28.57 -4.90 20.39
CA SER A 325 -29.89 -4.56 20.93
C SER A 325 -30.79 -3.85 19.92
N ASP A 326 -30.25 -2.88 19.17
CA ASP A 326 -31.09 -1.87 18.50
C ASP A 326 -31.82 -2.41 17.27
N TRP A 327 -31.14 -3.05 16.32
CA TRP A 327 -31.79 -3.47 15.06
C TRP A 327 -32.87 -4.56 15.24
N LEU A 328 -32.80 -5.31 16.34
CA LEU A 328 -33.71 -6.43 16.66
C LEU A 328 -34.91 -6.00 17.54
N MET A 329 -34.98 -4.72 17.92
CA MET A 329 -36.03 -4.15 18.77
C MET A 329 -36.60 -2.84 18.19
N ASP A 330 -35.73 -1.89 17.82
CA ASP A 330 -36.07 -0.57 17.29
C ASP A 330 -35.83 -0.50 15.77
N ALA A 331 -36.31 -1.51 15.05
CA ALA A 331 -36.66 -1.32 13.64
C ALA A 331 -37.85 -0.34 13.59
N ASP A 332 -37.57 0.95 13.39
CA ASP A 332 -38.61 1.98 13.32
C ASP A 332 -39.41 1.82 12.01
N ILE A 333 -40.51 1.05 12.09
CA ILE A 333 -41.40 0.67 10.98
C ILE A 333 -42.20 1.89 10.51
N LYS A 334 -41.50 2.81 9.84
CA LYS A 334 -42.03 3.95 9.10
C LYS A 334 -41.58 3.83 7.66
N ALA A 335 -42.49 4.14 6.73
CA ALA A 335 -42.21 4.10 5.30
C ALA A 335 -42.36 5.52 4.72
N ASP A 336 -41.28 6.07 4.19
CA ASP A 336 -41.18 7.44 3.70
C ASP A 336 -40.86 7.48 2.20
N ARG A 337 -41.17 8.59 1.52
CA ARG A 337 -40.95 8.73 0.08
C ARG A 337 -39.47 8.94 -0.25
N PHE A 338 -38.97 8.27 -1.29
CA PHE A 338 -37.57 8.37 -1.68
C PHE A 338 -37.41 8.34 -3.20
N CYS A 339 -36.67 9.30 -3.75
CA CYS A 339 -36.15 9.28 -5.12
C CYS A 339 -37.18 8.95 -6.24
N GLY A 340 -38.46 9.29 -6.05
CA GLY A 340 -39.54 8.99 -6.99
C GLY A 340 -40.06 7.55 -6.99
N LEU A 341 -39.52 6.67 -6.14
CA LEU A 341 -39.77 5.21 -6.12
C LEU A 341 -40.97 4.78 -5.26
N GLY A 342 -41.74 5.73 -4.72
CA GLY A 342 -42.77 5.45 -3.71
C GLY A 342 -42.21 5.34 -2.29
N ARG A 343 -42.82 4.50 -1.45
CA ARG A 343 -42.50 4.37 -0.01
C ARG A 343 -41.39 3.36 0.26
N VAL A 344 -40.38 3.75 1.04
CA VAL A 344 -39.23 2.90 1.43
C VAL A 344 -38.98 2.98 2.93
N HIS A 345 -38.24 2.02 3.49
CA HIS A 345 -37.99 1.95 4.93
C HIS A 345 -37.21 3.18 5.43
N GLN A 346 -37.83 4.00 6.27
CA GLN A 346 -37.30 5.33 6.60
C GLN A 346 -35.89 5.26 7.22
N GLY A 347 -35.66 4.35 8.17
CA GLY A 347 -34.32 4.21 8.78
C GLY A 347 -33.21 3.83 7.79
N PHE A 348 -33.53 3.14 6.69
CA PHE A 348 -32.55 2.75 5.67
C PHE A 348 -32.27 3.93 4.72
N LYS A 349 -33.33 4.67 4.32
CA LYS A 349 -33.21 5.97 3.64
C LYS A 349 -32.35 6.95 4.47
N ASP A 350 -32.63 7.08 5.76
CA ASP A 350 -31.99 8.08 6.64
C ASP A 350 -30.51 7.76 6.95
N LYS A 351 -30.07 6.49 6.87
CA LYS A 351 -28.64 6.13 6.89
C LYS A 351 -28.00 6.40 5.52
N LEU A 352 -28.59 5.90 4.43
CA LEU A 352 -28.07 6.07 3.08
C LEU A 352 -27.90 7.56 2.73
N MET A 353 -28.95 8.36 2.92
CA MET A 353 -28.94 9.78 2.61
C MET A 353 -27.96 10.59 3.46
N ARG A 354 -27.69 10.17 4.70
CA ARG A 354 -26.66 10.76 5.57
C ARG A 354 -25.25 10.50 5.03
N MET A 355 -24.98 9.26 4.61
CA MET A 355 -23.72 8.89 3.95
C MET A 355 -23.56 9.62 2.61
N LEU A 356 -24.56 9.57 1.73
CA LEU A 356 -24.53 10.22 0.42
C LEU A 356 -24.35 11.75 0.51
N SER A 357 -24.96 12.39 1.52
CA SER A 357 -24.81 13.83 1.76
C SER A 357 -23.45 14.22 2.35
N SER A 358 -22.61 13.26 2.76
CA SER A 358 -21.33 13.55 3.41
C SER A 358 -20.30 14.14 2.43
N THR A 359 -19.51 15.08 2.93
CA THR A 359 -18.41 15.71 2.16
C THR A 359 -17.34 14.71 1.73
N ASP A 360 -17.23 13.57 2.42
CA ASP A 360 -16.27 12.51 2.08
C ASP A 360 -16.83 11.61 0.98
N TYR A 361 -18.12 11.24 1.01
CA TYR A 361 -18.76 10.53 -0.10
C TYR A 361 -18.73 11.36 -1.40
N GLN A 362 -19.13 12.64 -1.33
CA GLN A 362 -19.17 13.51 -2.51
C GLN A 362 -17.78 13.72 -3.14
N ARG A 363 -16.71 13.77 -2.33
CA ARG A 363 -15.32 13.94 -2.82
C ARG A 363 -14.64 12.63 -3.25
N MET A 364 -14.74 11.58 -2.43
CA MET A 364 -13.89 10.38 -2.57
C MET A 364 -14.58 9.23 -3.29
N ILE A 365 -15.91 9.17 -3.28
CA ILE A 365 -16.69 8.14 -3.97
C ILE A 365 -17.31 8.73 -5.23
N LYS A 366 -18.20 9.72 -5.09
CA LYS A 366 -19.03 10.22 -6.18
C LYS A 366 -18.24 10.86 -7.31
N ALA A 367 -17.16 11.58 -7.00
CA ALA A 367 -16.27 12.15 -8.01
C ALA A 367 -15.64 11.08 -8.92
N ASN A 368 -15.49 9.84 -8.43
CA ASN A 368 -14.87 8.73 -9.14
C ASN A 368 -15.86 7.84 -9.91
N LEU A 369 -17.13 7.77 -9.52
CA LEU A 369 -18.17 6.99 -10.22
C LEU A 369 -18.26 7.27 -11.74
N PRO A 370 -18.16 8.52 -12.25
CA PRO A 370 -18.13 8.81 -13.69
C PRO A 370 -17.05 8.10 -14.50
N MET A 371 -15.97 7.64 -13.87
CA MET A 371 -14.74 7.14 -14.51
C MET A 371 -14.62 5.61 -14.49
N CYS A 372 -15.61 4.91 -13.93
CA CYS A 372 -15.74 3.46 -13.94
C CYS A 372 -16.33 2.97 -15.28
N ALA A 373 -15.88 1.81 -15.78
CA ALA A 373 -16.45 1.18 -16.99
C ALA A 373 -17.84 0.55 -16.74
N GLY A 374 -18.18 0.35 -15.48
CA GLY A 374 -19.47 -0.12 -14.97
C GLY A 374 -19.37 -0.20 -13.45
N ILE A 375 -20.50 -0.05 -12.74
CA ILE A 375 -20.53 -0.06 -11.27
C ILE A 375 -21.35 -1.27 -10.82
N VAL A 376 -20.72 -2.14 -10.04
CA VAL A 376 -21.37 -3.17 -9.25
C VAL A 376 -21.64 -2.58 -7.87
N VAL A 377 -22.85 -2.67 -7.34
CA VAL A 377 -23.18 -2.21 -5.98
C VAL A 377 -23.36 -3.41 -5.07
N THR A 378 -22.83 -3.34 -3.85
CA THR A 378 -22.86 -4.47 -2.92
C THR A 378 -23.00 -4.05 -1.46
N GLY A 379 -23.56 -4.94 -0.64
CA GLY A 379 -23.61 -4.75 0.80
C GLY A 379 -24.09 -5.98 1.57
N HIS A 380 -23.73 -6.02 2.86
CA HIS A 380 -24.15 -7.03 3.81
C HIS A 380 -25.16 -6.44 4.81
N SER A 381 -26.18 -7.23 5.20
CA SER A 381 -27.17 -6.82 6.19
C SER A 381 -27.84 -5.48 5.79
N LEU A 382 -27.93 -4.51 6.71
CA LEU A 382 -28.39 -3.14 6.44
C LEU A 382 -27.71 -2.50 5.21
N GLY A 383 -26.40 -2.70 5.00
CA GLY A 383 -25.69 -2.16 3.84
C GLY A 383 -26.16 -2.76 2.52
N GLY A 384 -26.72 -3.97 2.54
CA GLY A 384 -27.39 -4.56 1.38
C GLY A 384 -28.72 -3.90 1.05
N ALA A 385 -29.47 -3.43 2.05
CA ALA A 385 -30.67 -2.62 1.82
C ALA A 385 -30.33 -1.21 1.30
N GLU A 386 -29.23 -0.61 1.78
CA GLU A 386 -28.68 0.62 1.21
C GLU A 386 -28.26 0.43 -0.26
N ALA A 387 -27.65 -0.71 -0.60
CA ALA A 387 -27.31 -1.08 -1.97
C ALA A 387 -28.55 -1.25 -2.89
N GLU A 388 -29.65 -1.85 -2.39
CA GLU A 388 -30.93 -1.92 -3.11
C GLU A 388 -31.50 -0.51 -3.39
N LEU A 389 -31.59 0.34 -2.37
CA LEU A 389 -32.11 1.70 -2.50
C LEU A 389 -31.24 2.58 -3.42
N PHE A 390 -29.92 2.52 -3.28
CA PHE A 390 -28.99 3.23 -4.15
C PHE A 390 -29.16 2.81 -5.62
N THR A 391 -29.29 1.49 -5.87
CA THR A 391 -29.40 0.94 -7.22
C THR A 391 -30.64 1.43 -7.96
N ALA A 392 -31.82 1.41 -7.31
CA ALA A 392 -33.03 1.91 -7.94
C ALA A 392 -33.03 3.43 -8.12
N CYS A 393 -32.52 4.17 -7.13
CA CYS A 393 -32.40 5.62 -7.26
C CYS A 393 -31.40 6.04 -8.36
N ALA A 394 -30.44 5.18 -8.71
CA ALA A 394 -29.54 5.33 -9.86
C ALA A 394 -30.16 4.90 -11.21
N GLY A 395 -31.31 4.21 -11.20
CA GLY A 395 -32.14 3.94 -12.39
C GLY A 395 -33.11 5.09 -12.70
N CYS A 396 -33.55 5.82 -11.68
CA CYS A 396 -34.36 7.02 -11.82
C CYS A 396 -33.59 8.20 -12.44
N PHE A 397 -34.21 8.93 -13.37
CA PHE A 397 -33.67 10.13 -14.01
C PHE A 397 -34.66 11.30 -13.87
N LEU A 398 -34.75 11.87 -12.66
CA LEU A 398 -35.75 12.88 -12.32
C LEU A 398 -35.36 14.29 -12.81
N LYS A 399 -36.36 15.15 -12.98
CA LYS A 399 -36.21 16.58 -13.34
C LYS A 399 -36.30 17.49 -12.09
N PRO A 400 -35.79 18.75 -12.13
CA PRO A 400 -35.76 19.68 -10.99
C PRO A 400 -37.09 20.07 -10.32
N HIS A 401 -38.23 19.54 -10.78
CA HIS A 401 -39.56 19.81 -10.26
C HIS A 401 -40.34 18.52 -9.92
N GLU A 402 -39.68 17.36 -10.01
CA GLU A 402 -40.26 16.04 -9.73
C GLU A 402 -39.89 15.59 -8.29
N GLU A 403 -40.79 14.85 -7.66
CA GLU A 403 -40.66 14.47 -6.25
C GLU A 403 -39.49 13.50 -6.03
N GLY A 404 -38.66 13.76 -5.02
CA GLY A 404 -37.43 12.99 -4.78
C GLY A 404 -36.22 13.40 -5.64
N PHE A 405 -36.32 14.46 -6.47
CA PHE A 405 -35.18 14.94 -7.28
C PHE A 405 -33.93 15.28 -6.44
N ALA A 406 -34.09 15.82 -5.24
CA ALA A 406 -32.96 16.11 -4.34
C ALA A 406 -32.20 14.84 -3.91
N ASP A 407 -32.92 13.74 -3.67
CA ASP A 407 -32.32 12.42 -3.37
C ASP A 407 -31.59 11.89 -4.62
N ASN A 408 -32.28 11.95 -5.77
CA ASN A 408 -31.77 11.53 -7.06
C ASN A 408 -30.49 12.27 -7.46
N GLN A 409 -30.39 13.57 -7.18
CA GLN A 409 -29.16 14.35 -7.40
C GLN A 409 -27.98 13.89 -6.55
N LEU A 410 -28.19 13.27 -5.38
CA LEU A 410 -27.11 12.78 -4.53
C LEU A 410 -26.56 11.43 -5.01
N VAL A 411 -27.43 10.55 -5.53
CA VAL A 411 -27.08 9.24 -6.11
C VAL A 411 -26.52 9.35 -7.54
N THR A 412 -27.18 10.09 -8.42
CA THR A 412 -26.86 10.12 -9.86
C THR A 412 -25.60 10.92 -10.19
N PHE A 413 -25.03 10.58 -11.35
CA PHE A 413 -23.82 11.19 -11.93
C PHE A 413 -23.86 11.00 -13.46
N THR A 414 -23.10 11.80 -14.20
CA THR A 414 -22.97 11.65 -15.66
C THR A 414 -21.73 10.80 -15.98
N PRO A 415 -21.87 9.63 -16.64
CA PRO A 415 -20.73 8.81 -17.03
C PRO A 415 -19.78 9.52 -18.02
N SER A 416 -18.50 9.18 -17.94
CA SER A 416 -17.42 9.74 -18.74
C SER A 416 -16.62 8.62 -19.44
N THR A 417 -15.53 8.95 -20.13
CA THR A 417 -14.60 7.94 -20.63
C THR A 417 -13.97 7.16 -19.47
N PRO A 418 -14.11 5.83 -19.40
CA PRO A 418 -13.51 5.04 -18.33
C PRO A 418 -11.99 5.18 -18.30
N LYS A 419 -11.42 5.28 -17.10
CA LYS A 419 -9.96 5.35 -16.88
C LYS A 419 -9.56 4.54 -15.65
N LEU A 420 -8.29 4.16 -15.60
CA LEU A 420 -7.68 3.71 -14.36
C LEU A 420 -7.66 4.88 -13.36
N LEU A 421 -8.19 4.64 -12.17
CA LEU A 421 -8.18 5.59 -11.07
C LEU A 421 -6.89 5.42 -10.26
N ALA A 422 -6.46 6.50 -9.61
CA ALA A 422 -5.40 6.39 -8.61
C ALA A 422 -5.93 5.59 -7.41
N ALA A 423 -5.07 4.76 -6.82
CA ALA A 423 -5.39 4.08 -5.58
C ALA A 423 -5.66 5.09 -4.46
N PHE A 424 -6.61 4.77 -3.58
CA PHE A 424 -7.03 5.58 -2.46
C PHE A 424 -6.03 5.42 -1.30
N TYR A 425 -4.93 6.16 -1.43
CA TYR A 425 -4.13 6.51 -0.27
C TYR A 425 -4.96 7.49 0.56
N SER A 426 -5.47 7.01 1.68
CA SER A 426 -6.36 7.79 2.53
C SER A 426 -5.66 9.04 3.06
N GLU A 427 -6.03 10.23 2.55
CA GLU A 427 -5.65 11.55 3.12
C GLU A 427 -6.28 11.80 4.53
N GLN A 428 -6.67 10.72 5.21
CA GLN A 428 -7.49 10.70 6.43
C GLN A 428 -7.19 9.52 7.37
N ALA A 429 -6.23 8.64 7.06
CA ALA A 429 -5.55 7.92 8.13
C ALA A 429 -4.78 8.96 8.97
N PRO A 430 -4.68 8.82 10.31
CA PRO A 430 -3.75 9.63 11.06
C PRO A 430 -2.34 9.31 10.57
N GLY A 431 -1.66 10.30 10.00
CA GLY A 431 -0.27 10.16 9.60
C GLY A 431 0.55 9.82 10.84
N SER A 432 1.51 8.93 10.67
CA SER A 432 2.33 8.47 11.79
C SER A 432 3.34 9.55 12.17
N LEU A 433 3.68 9.63 13.46
CA LEU A 433 4.86 10.38 13.89
C LEU A 433 6.09 9.52 13.58
N PHE A 434 6.99 10.02 12.74
CA PHE A 434 8.28 9.39 12.48
C PHE A 434 9.29 9.94 13.49
N ARG A 435 9.65 9.15 14.49
CA ARG A 435 10.62 9.53 15.53
C ARG A 435 12.01 8.99 15.21
N SER A 436 13.02 9.85 15.22
CA SER A 436 14.41 9.39 15.17
C SER A 436 14.77 8.71 16.49
N ARG A 437 15.26 7.48 16.41
CA ARG A 437 15.67 6.69 17.58
C ARG A 437 16.92 7.28 18.27
N GLY A 438 17.66 8.16 17.58
CA GLY A 438 18.90 8.77 18.08
C GLY A 438 18.70 10.11 18.77
N SER A 439 17.82 10.96 18.25
CA SER A 439 17.51 12.26 18.88
C SER A 439 16.25 12.23 19.75
N GLY A 440 15.36 11.25 19.56
CA GLY A 440 14.04 11.20 20.17
C GLY A 440 13.05 12.23 19.60
N LEU A 441 13.45 12.98 18.57
CA LEU A 441 12.66 14.01 17.91
C LEU A 441 11.88 13.44 16.72
N CYS A 442 10.78 14.09 16.37
CA CYS A 442 9.91 13.73 15.25
C CYS A 442 10.21 14.55 13.98
N LEU A 443 9.96 13.95 12.83
CA LEU A 443 9.98 14.58 11.51
C LEU A 443 8.89 15.67 11.42
N ASP A 444 9.24 16.91 11.10
CA ASP A 444 8.43 18.11 11.35
C ASP A 444 8.59 19.12 10.19
N VAL A 445 7.51 19.75 9.73
CA VAL A 445 7.58 20.85 8.74
C VAL A 445 7.86 22.15 9.48
N GLN A 446 8.93 22.87 9.09
CA GLN A 446 9.42 23.98 9.90
C GLN A 446 8.46 25.19 9.93
N GLY A 447 7.82 25.40 11.07
CA GLY A 447 7.23 26.68 11.46
C GLY A 447 5.70 26.73 11.43
N VAL A 448 5.17 27.71 12.17
CA VAL A 448 3.76 27.71 12.56
C VAL A 448 2.84 28.14 11.39
N MET A 449 2.00 27.21 10.92
CA MET A 449 0.91 27.39 9.93
C MET A 449 1.31 27.70 8.47
N GLN A 450 2.25 26.95 7.86
CA GLN A 450 2.51 27.09 6.40
C GLN A 450 2.55 25.77 5.62
N ALA A 451 1.40 25.39 5.09
CA ALA A 451 1.28 24.46 3.95
C ALA A 451 1.73 25.17 2.64
N LYS A 452 3.01 25.53 2.55
CA LYS A 452 3.64 26.11 1.35
C LYS A 452 4.80 25.27 0.86
N SER A 453 4.93 25.18 -0.46
CA SER A 453 6.09 24.62 -1.16
C SER A 453 7.39 25.27 -0.67
N GLU A 454 8.49 24.53 -0.79
CA GLU A 454 9.86 24.92 -0.38
C GLU A 454 10.06 25.13 1.13
N ALA A 455 9.08 24.85 1.99
CA ALA A 455 9.29 24.89 3.44
C ALA A 455 10.22 23.74 3.87
N ASP A 456 11.26 24.09 4.63
CA ASP A 456 12.26 23.14 5.11
C ASP A 456 11.67 22.15 6.14
N ILE A 457 12.18 20.92 6.14
CA ILE A 457 11.80 19.83 7.05
C ILE A 457 12.90 19.69 8.12
N VAL A 458 12.48 19.59 9.38
CA VAL A 458 13.35 19.65 10.57
C VAL A 458 13.01 18.53 11.57
N ALA A 459 13.87 18.36 12.58
CA ALA A 459 13.63 17.47 13.71
C ALA A 459 13.14 18.29 14.92
N SER A 460 11.88 18.07 15.34
CA SER A 460 11.24 18.83 16.43
C SER A 460 10.68 17.90 17.53
N PRO A 461 10.42 18.40 18.75
CA PRO A 461 9.80 17.60 19.80
C PRO A 461 8.44 17.05 19.37
N CYS A 462 8.22 15.75 19.57
CA CYS A 462 6.99 15.05 19.18
C CYS A 462 5.76 15.59 19.92
N GLN A 463 4.72 15.98 19.18
CA GLN A 463 3.51 16.62 19.71
C GLN A 463 2.32 15.65 19.91
N ALA A 464 1.39 16.02 20.80
CA ALA A 464 0.16 15.27 21.04
C ALA A 464 -0.89 15.53 19.94
N SER A 465 -1.77 14.55 19.70
CA SER A 465 -2.39 14.32 18.39
C SER A 465 -3.66 15.11 18.04
N ASP A 466 -4.06 16.09 18.84
CA ASP A 466 -5.37 16.77 18.81
C ASP A 466 -5.38 18.19 18.22
N GLY A 467 -4.22 18.79 17.94
CA GLY A 467 -4.08 20.14 17.36
C GLY A 467 -3.79 20.16 15.85
N ASN A 468 -4.11 21.28 15.18
CA ASN A 468 -3.74 21.45 13.76
C ASN A 468 -2.21 21.52 13.58
N TRP A 469 -1.50 22.07 14.56
CA TRP A 469 -0.03 22.11 14.67
C TRP A 469 0.57 20.80 15.22
N SER A 470 -0.18 19.70 15.15
CA SER A 470 0.34 18.34 15.37
C SER A 470 0.18 17.46 14.13
N LYS A 471 -0.28 18.02 13.01
CA LYS A 471 -0.40 17.35 11.70
C LYS A 471 0.79 17.64 10.79
N ASP A 472 1.52 18.72 11.04
CA ASP A 472 2.82 19.05 10.45
C ASP A 472 3.90 18.00 10.80
N GLN A 473 3.74 17.29 11.91
CA GLN A 473 4.59 16.15 12.31
C GLN A 473 4.09 14.77 11.85
N LYS A 474 2.94 14.71 11.16
CA LYS A 474 2.29 13.46 10.77
C LYS A 474 2.52 13.19 9.30
N TRP A 475 3.08 12.02 9.01
CA TRP A 475 3.50 11.63 7.66
C TRP A 475 2.92 10.28 7.26
N GLN A 476 2.67 10.11 5.98
CA GLN A 476 2.05 8.92 5.42
C GLN A 476 2.72 8.55 4.10
N PHE A 477 3.09 7.27 3.96
CA PHE A 477 3.45 6.71 2.66
C PHE A 477 2.18 6.55 1.81
N ALA A 478 2.20 7.15 0.64
CA ALA A 478 1.25 6.95 -0.44
C ALA A 478 1.86 6.05 -1.53
N GLY A 479 1.13 5.89 -2.64
CA GLY A 479 1.55 5.09 -3.79
C GLY A 479 2.92 5.49 -4.34
N GLU A 480 3.57 4.52 -4.95
CA GLU A 480 4.94 4.61 -5.47
C GLU A 480 6.01 5.04 -4.43
N GLY A 481 5.69 5.16 -3.14
CA GLY A 481 6.65 5.54 -2.09
C GLY A 481 6.73 7.05 -1.80
N LEU A 482 5.76 7.84 -2.29
CA LEU A 482 5.64 9.25 -1.91
C LEU A 482 5.38 9.39 -0.40
N LEU A 483 6.18 10.20 0.31
CA LEU A 483 5.97 10.49 1.73
C LEU A 483 5.25 11.84 1.91
N VAL A 484 3.95 11.77 2.19
CA VAL A 484 3.02 12.92 2.23
C VAL A 484 2.82 13.43 3.66
N ASN A 485 2.70 14.74 3.84
CA ASN A 485 2.40 15.38 5.13
C ASN A 485 0.88 15.57 5.35
N GLU A 486 0.36 15.22 6.54
CA GLU A 486 -1.08 15.26 6.85
C GLU A 486 -1.66 16.69 6.95
N LEU A 487 -0.84 17.71 7.25
CA LEU A 487 -1.30 19.10 7.31
C LEU A 487 -1.35 19.76 5.93
N SER A 488 -0.40 19.43 5.05
CA SER A 488 -0.16 20.21 3.83
C SER A 488 -0.51 19.49 2.52
N GLY A 489 -0.65 18.16 2.52
CA GLY A 489 -0.86 17.36 1.31
C GLY A 489 0.32 17.37 0.34
N MET A 490 1.49 17.85 0.78
CA MET A 490 2.72 17.90 -0.02
C MET A 490 3.68 16.78 0.35
N CYS A 491 4.59 16.48 -0.57
CA CYS A 491 5.54 15.39 -0.48
C CYS A 491 6.90 15.86 0.04
N MET A 492 7.51 15.05 0.90
CA MET A 492 8.92 15.20 1.24
C MET A 492 9.77 15.06 -0.02
N THR A 493 10.61 16.05 -0.27
CA THR A 493 11.41 16.23 -1.48
C THR A 493 12.89 16.28 -1.11
N GLY A 494 13.68 15.44 -1.76
CA GLY A 494 15.12 15.31 -1.56
C GLY A 494 15.94 16.15 -2.54
N ALA A 495 17.24 15.87 -2.64
CA ALA A 495 18.12 16.54 -3.57
C ALA A 495 18.09 15.85 -4.96
N ALA A 496 17.66 16.58 -5.99
CA ALA A 496 17.79 16.16 -7.38
C ALA A 496 19.27 15.97 -7.79
N ILE A 497 19.54 15.04 -8.72
CA ILE A 497 20.89 14.80 -9.26
C ILE A 497 21.26 15.95 -10.23
N GLY A 498 21.92 16.97 -9.72
CA GLY A 498 22.46 18.08 -10.52
C GLY A 498 23.76 17.69 -11.25
N SER A 499 23.81 17.92 -12.56
CA SER A 499 25.03 17.80 -13.37
C SER A 499 25.86 19.08 -13.29
N ASP A 500 26.97 19.07 -12.55
CA ASP A 500 27.97 20.14 -12.61
C ASP A 500 28.77 20.10 -13.93
N SER A 501 29.21 21.28 -14.41
CA SER A 501 29.73 21.46 -15.78
C SER A 501 31.07 20.80 -16.09
N ASP A 502 31.78 20.31 -15.07
CA ASP A 502 33.20 19.94 -15.17
C ASP A 502 33.42 18.41 -15.30
N GLY A 503 32.37 17.66 -15.69
CA GLY A 503 32.49 16.28 -16.17
C GLY A 503 32.80 15.21 -15.12
N GLY A 504 32.92 15.57 -13.85
CA GLY A 504 32.96 14.65 -12.71
C GLY A 504 31.56 14.42 -12.14
N ASN A 505 31.20 13.16 -11.87
CA ASN A 505 29.89 12.81 -11.30
C ASN A 505 29.84 13.09 -9.79
N ALA A 506 29.91 14.37 -9.41
CA ALA A 506 29.93 14.83 -8.03
C ALA A 506 28.52 14.88 -7.44
N LEU A 507 28.17 13.84 -6.69
CA LEU A 507 26.87 13.71 -6.02
C LEU A 507 26.69 14.83 -4.97
N ARG A 508 25.79 15.80 -5.22
CA ARG A 508 25.51 16.94 -4.34
C ARG A 508 24.60 16.56 -3.15
N THR A 509 25.08 15.66 -2.28
CA THR A 509 24.23 14.98 -1.29
C THR A 509 24.59 15.18 0.18
N VAL A 510 25.63 15.94 0.52
CA VAL A 510 25.95 16.24 1.93
C VAL A 510 25.57 17.68 2.27
N GLY A 511 24.47 17.85 2.99
CA GLY A 511 24.05 19.13 3.58
C GLY A 511 22.90 19.88 2.88
N THR A 512 22.32 19.32 1.81
CA THR A 512 21.07 19.86 1.22
C THR A 512 19.90 19.59 2.19
N PRO A 513 19.11 20.60 2.61
CA PRO A 513 17.96 20.39 3.50
C PRO A 513 16.80 19.72 2.74
N LEU A 514 16.07 18.85 3.45
CA LEU A 514 14.82 18.27 2.97
C LEU A 514 13.69 19.32 2.99
N ARG A 515 12.75 19.23 2.05
CA ARG A 515 11.66 20.21 1.87
C ARG A 515 10.32 19.56 1.56
N GLN A 516 9.21 20.27 1.78
CA GLN A 516 7.91 19.87 1.22
C GLN A 516 7.65 20.59 -0.12
N GLU A 517 7.19 19.86 -1.13
CA GLU A 517 6.77 20.41 -2.43
C GLU A 517 5.53 19.66 -2.96
N PRO A 518 4.77 20.20 -3.93
CA PRO A 518 3.66 19.49 -4.57
C PRO A 518 4.07 18.10 -5.04
N CYS A 519 3.27 17.10 -4.67
CA CYS A 519 3.53 15.70 -5.02
C CYS A 519 3.51 15.49 -6.55
N SER A 520 4.50 14.75 -7.05
CA SER A 520 4.75 14.53 -8.46
C SER A 520 5.36 13.15 -8.70
N ILE A 521 5.54 12.77 -9.97
CA ILE A 521 6.23 11.54 -10.38
C ILE A 521 7.77 11.69 -10.42
N ALA A 522 8.33 12.66 -9.69
CA ALA A 522 9.77 12.89 -9.65
C ALA A 522 10.45 12.01 -8.58
N GLU A 523 11.50 11.29 -8.98
CA GLU A 523 12.20 10.28 -8.17
C GLU A 523 12.81 10.85 -6.86
N ASP A 524 13.07 12.15 -6.79
CA ASP A 524 13.54 12.85 -5.58
C ASP A 524 12.45 12.99 -4.50
N GLN A 525 11.18 12.76 -4.84
CA GLN A 525 10.06 12.66 -3.90
C GLN A 525 9.72 11.21 -3.51
N HIS A 526 10.43 10.21 -4.03
CA HIS A 526 10.14 8.79 -3.81
C HIS A 526 11.05 8.19 -2.74
N TRP A 527 10.44 7.56 -1.73
CA TRP A 527 11.09 7.08 -0.53
C TRP A 527 10.68 5.65 -0.18
N ASP A 528 11.51 4.97 0.62
CA ASP A 528 11.20 3.72 1.29
C ASP A 528 11.46 3.83 2.80
N LEU A 529 10.59 3.22 3.60
CA LEU A 529 10.91 2.85 4.98
C LEU A 529 11.30 1.37 5.00
N THR A 530 12.57 1.08 5.26
CA THR A 530 13.05 -0.31 5.33
C THR A 530 12.62 -0.97 6.65
N LYS A 531 12.71 -2.32 6.73
CA LYS A 531 12.26 -3.08 7.91
C LYS A 531 13.10 -2.80 9.16
N GLU A 532 14.34 -2.39 8.95
CA GLU A 532 15.35 -2.04 9.94
C GLU A 532 15.08 -0.64 10.54
N GLY A 533 14.27 0.18 9.85
CA GLY A 533 13.87 1.52 10.23
C GLY A 533 14.55 2.64 9.45
N PHE A 534 15.17 2.38 8.30
CA PHE A 534 15.80 3.41 7.50
C PHE A 534 14.80 4.15 6.61
N LEU A 535 14.79 5.49 6.64
CA LEU A 535 14.02 6.33 5.72
C LEU A 535 14.94 6.74 4.56
N LYS A 536 14.74 6.11 3.40
CA LYS A 536 15.67 6.10 2.26
C LYS A 536 15.07 6.77 1.02
N SER A 537 15.86 7.58 0.31
CA SER A 537 15.54 8.15 -1.01
C SER A 537 15.80 7.11 -2.11
N ARG A 538 14.84 6.91 -3.03
CA ARG A 538 15.03 6.00 -4.18
C ARG A 538 15.93 6.57 -5.27
N LEU A 539 15.91 7.89 -5.50
CA LEU A 539 16.79 8.53 -6.48
C LEU A 539 18.28 8.45 -6.11
N THR A 540 18.59 8.61 -4.83
CA THR A 540 19.98 8.75 -4.36
C THR A 540 20.51 7.52 -3.63
N GLU A 541 19.63 6.58 -3.26
CA GLU A 541 19.90 5.44 -2.38
C GLU A 541 20.37 5.82 -0.96
N LEU A 542 20.23 7.10 -0.57
CA LEU A 542 20.68 7.66 0.71
C LEU A 542 19.58 7.75 1.76
N CYS A 543 19.97 7.73 3.03
CA CYS A 543 19.10 7.75 4.20
C CYS A 543 19.06 9.12 4.89
N VAL A 544 17.90 9.46 5.46
CA VAL A 544 17.67 10.68 6.24
C VAL A 544 18.25 10.54 7.65
N ASP A 545 19.16 11.44 8.04
CA ASP A 545 19.68 11.53 9.42
C ASP A 545 18.85 12.46 10.32
N SER A 546 19.09 12.40 11.63
CA SER A 546 18.41 13.24 12.63
C SER A 546 18.80 14.72 12.57
N LYS A 547 19.58 15.14 11.57
CA LYS A 547 19.91 16.54 11.24
C LYS A 547 19.19 16.98 9.94
N MET A 548 18.30 16.13 9.39
CA MET A 548 17.59 16.30 8.11
C MET A 548 18.52 16.48 6.90
N THR A 549 19.61 15.71 6.90
CA THR A 549 20.54 15.59 5.78
C THR A 549 20.57 14.15 5.26
N LEU A 550 20.80 14.00 3.95
CA LEU A 550 21.03 12.69 3.35
C LEU A 550 22.44 12.19 3.66
N ARG A 551 22.57 10.89 3.96
CA ARG A 551 23.84 10.16 4.18
C ARG A 551 23.74 8.73 3.67
N GLU A 552 24.87 8.07 3.53
CA GLU A 552 24.89 6.64 3.16
C GLU A 552 24.07 5.80 4.17
N CYS A 553 23.21 4.94 3.64
CA CYS A 553 22.43 4.02 4.45
C CYS A 553 23.33 2.91 5.01
N PRO A 554 23.25 2.61 6.32
CA PRO A 554 23.92 1.45 6.90
C PRO A 554 23.26 0.18 6.38
N TYR A 555 24.06 -0.75 5.86
CA TYR A 555 23.62 -2.06 5.42
C TYR A 555 24.61 -3.12 5.91
N THR A 556 24.14 -4.36 6.01
CA THR A 556 25.01 -5.53 6.14
C THR A 556 24.70 -6.53 5.02
N ASP A 557 25.74 -6.97 4.30
CA ASP A 557 25.65 -8.12 3.40
C ASP A 557 26.07 -9.44 4.07
N GLN A 558 26.22 -9.44 5.40
CA GLN A 558 26.66 -10.59 6.19
C GLN A 558 25.53 -11.45 6.78
N GLN A 559 24.26 -11.11 6.50
CA GLN A 559 23.10 -11.90 6.94
C GLN A 559 22.64 -12.90 5.87
N TRP A 560 22.45 -14.15 6.28
CA TRP A 560 22.14 -15.27 5.40
C TRP A 560 20.98 -16.13 5.93
N ASN A 561 20.02 -16.42 5.07
CA ASN A 561 18.91 -17.32 5.35
C ASN A 561 19.19 -18.72 4.80
N PHE A 562 18.99 -19.75 5.61
CA PHE A 562 19.14 -21.15 5.23
C PHE A 562 17.78 -21.73 4.84
N THR A 563 17.59 -22.12 3.58
CA THR A 563 16.31 -22.63 3.08
C THR A 563 16.21 -24.14 3.19
N ALA A 564 14.98 -24.66 3.24
CA ALA A 564 14.71 -26.10 3.39
C ALA A 564 15.17 -26.96 2.19
N ASP A 565 15.41 -26.34 1.02
CA ASP A 565 15.96 -26.99 -0.17
C ASP A 565 17.49 -26.87 -0.30
N GLY A 566 18.16 -26.29 0.70
CA GLY A 566 19.62 -26.26 0.84
C GLY A 566 20.31 -24.99 0.36
N HIS A 567 19.59 -23.97 -0.10
CA HIS A 567 20.22 -22.70 -0.47
C HIS A 567 20.60 -21.87 0.77
N ILE A 568 21.67 -21.08 0.63
CA ILE A 568 22.10 -20.07 1.60
C ILE A 568 21.93 -18.72 0.91
N VAL A 569 20.85 -18.01 1.25
CA VAL A 569 20.39 -16.80 0.55
C VAL A 569 20.77 -15.56 1.34
N ASN A 570 21.51 -14.65 0.71
CA ASN A 570 21.87 -13.35 1.25
C ASN A 570 20.62 -12.47 1.43
N LEU A 571 20.34 -12.00 2.65
CA LEU A 571 19.10 -11.26 2.94
C LEU A 571 19.04 -9.89 2.25
N LEU A 572 20.17 -9.19 2.11
CA LEU A 572 20.21 -7.86 1.49
C LEU A 572 20.00 -7.90 -0.03
N SER A 573 20.51 -8.93 -0.70
CA SER A 573 20.61 -8.97 -2.17
C SER A 573 19.73 -10.02 -2.85
N GLY A 574 19.07 -10.90 -2.09
CA GLY A 574 18.20 -11.98 -2.59
C GLY A 574 18.92 -13.08 -3.39
N LYS A 575 20.26 -13.16 -3.29
CA LYS A 575 21.12 -14.04 -4.09
C LYS A 575 21.75 -15.14 -3.24
N CYS A 576 22.12 -16.24 -3.89
CA CYS A 576 22.62 -17.46 -3.27
C CYS A 576 24.16 -17.47 -3.16
N LEU A 577 24.64 -18.23 -2.18
CA LEU A 577 26.06 -18.56 -1.98
C LEU A 577 26.47 -19.68 -2.96
N ASP A 578 27.37 -19.37 -3.87
CA ASP A 578 27.63 -20.10 -5.12
C ASP A 578 29.11 -20.53 -5.24
N VAL A 579 29.38 -21.68 -5.85
CA VAL A 579 30.77 -22.11 -6.15
C VAL A 579 31.12 -21.73 -7.58
N SER A 580 31.93 -20.69 -7.75
CA SER A 580 32.21 -20.09 -9.06
C SER A 580 32.61 -21.13 -10.13
N GLY A 581 31.71 -21.31 -11.09
CA GLY A 581 31.81 -22.31 -12.15
C GLY A 581 30.49 -22.46 -12.91
N SER A 582 30.33 -23.56 -13.64
CA SER A 582 29.06 -23.94 -14.28
C SER A 582 29.00 -25.46 -14.55
N PRO A 583 29.05 -26.33 -13.51
CA PRO A 583 29.15 -26.02 -12.08
C PRO A 583 30.60 -26.04 -11.55
N GLY A 584 30.84 -25.36 -10.42
CA GLY A 584 32.09 -25.33 -9.66
C GLY A 584 32.25 -26.52 -8.71
N THR A 585 33.33 -27.30 -8.90
CA THR A 585 33.59 -28.55 -8.13
C THR A 585 35.06 -28.74 -7.74
N ARG A 586 35.93 -27.79 -8.10
CA ARG A 586 37.40 -27.90 -7.95
C ARG A 586 37.86 -27.36 -6.60
N ASP A 587 38.94 -27.92 -6.08
CA ASP A 587 39.58 -27.38 -4.87
C ASP A 587 40.20 -26.01 -5.17
N GLY A 588 40.03 -25.06 -4.26
CA GLY A 588 40.40 -23.66 -4.46
C GLY A 588 39.43 -22.86 -5.34
N ALA A 589 38.30 -23.43 -5.78
CA ALA A 589 37.25 -22.66 -6.46
C ALA A 589 36.67 -21.62 -5.50
N THR A 590 36.65 -20.36 -5.92
CA THR A 590 36.17 -19.23 -5.10
C THR A 590 34.66 -19.25 -4.94
N ILE A 591 34.19 -18.87 -3.76
CA ILE A 591 32.76 -18.69 -3.50
C ILE A 591 32.34 -17.28 -3.94
N VAL A 592 31.19 -17.19 -4.61
CA VAL A 592 30.62 -15.94 -5.13
C VAL A 592 29.14 -15.79 -4.75
N LEU A 593 28.61 -14.58 -4.95
CA LEU A 593 27.19 -14.27 -4.83
C LEU A 593 26.55 -14.39 -6.23
N TRP A 594 25.53 -15.23 -6.41
CA TRP A 594 24.90 -15.47 -7.71
C TRP A 594 23.37 -15.61 -7.62
N PRO A 595 22.59 -15.30 -8.68
CA PRO A 595 21.15 -15.61 -8.71
C PRO A 595 20.86 -17.09 -8.40
N CYS A 596 19.79 -17.35 -7.65
CA CYS A 596 19.51 -18.68 -7.10
C CYS A 596 19.09 -19.71 -8.16
N GLU A 597 19.77 -20.86 -8.20
CA GLU A 597 19.60 -21.91 -9.22
C GLU A 597 18.97 -23.19 -8.67
N TYR A 598 17.66 -23.34 -8.88
CA TYR A 598 16.87 -24.47 -8.34
C TYR A 598 17.05 -25.83 -9.04
N ASN A 599 17.95 -25.95 -10.02
CA ASN A 599 18.13 -27.17 -10.82
C ASN A 599 18.85 -28.29 -10.02
N GLU A 600 18.72 -29.55 -10.45
CA GLU A 600 19.30 -30.73 -9.74
C GLU A 600 20.85 -30.80 -9.75
N LYS A 601 21.52 -29.98 -10.58
CA LYS A 601 22.98 -29.97 -10.76
C LYS A 601 23.63 -28.67 -10.28
N THR A 602 22.86 -27.87 -9.53
CA THR A 602 23.34 -26.64 -8.88
C THR A 602 24.44 -26.93 -7.87
N ASP A 603 25.43 -26.06 -7.83
CA ASP A 603 26.48 -26.00 -6.82
C ASP A 603 26.13 -24.99 -5.70
N GLN A 604 24.93 -24.42 -5.70
CA GLN A 604 24.46 -23.48 -4.68
C GLN A 604 23.73 -24.13 -3.49
N ARG A 605 23.65 -25.47 -3.46
CA ARG A 605 23.06 -26.23 -2.35
C ARG A 605 24.12 -26.68 -1.35
N TRP A 606 23.83 -26.46 -0.07
CA TRP A 606 24.72 -26.66 1.06
C TRP A 606 24.03 -27.38 2.21
N GLU A 607 24.79 -28.21 2.92
CA GLU A 607 24.41 -28.89 4.15
C GLU A 607 25.28 -28.38 5.30
N PHE A 608 24.66 -28.07 6.45
CA PHE A 608 25.39 -27.65 7.66
C PHE A 608 25.36 -28.77 8.71
N GLY A 609 26.51 -29.35 9.03
CA GLY A 609 26.64 -30.46 9.97
C GLY A 609 28.03 -30.51 10.61
N ASP A 610 28.10 -30.86 11.90
CA ASP A 610 29.34 -30.91 12.72
C ASP A 610 30.24 -29.64 12.66
N GLY A 611 29.63 -28.48 12.35
CA GLY A 611 30.35 -27.21 12.14
C GLY A 611 31.09 -27.12 10.81
N LEU A 612 30.78 -27.98 9.84
CA LEU A 612 31.17 -27.89 8.43
C LEU A 612 30.00 -27.34 7.60
N LEU A 613 30.31 -26.57 6.57
CA LEU A 613 29.39 -26.25 5.48
C LEU A 613 29.81 -27.05 4.25
N ILE A 614 28.99 -28.02 3.84
CA ILE A 614 29.30 -29.02 2.82
C ILE A 614 28.47 -28.73 1.57
N ASN A 615 29.13 -28.60 0.42
CA ASN A 615 28.49 -28.43 -0.87
C ASN A 615 27.88 -29.76 -1.35
N GLN A 616 26.57 -29.79 -1.61
CA GLN A 616 25.86 -31.05 -1.90
C GLN A 616 26.25 -31.68 -3.26
N LEU A 617 26.65 -30.88 -4.25
CA LEU A 617 27.06 -31.38 -5.56
C LEU A 617 28.46 -32.01 -5.56
N SER A 618 29.41 -31.37 -4.86
CA SER A 618 30.83 -31.76 -4.88
C SER A 618 31.30 -32.55 -3.67
N LEU A 619 30.48 -32.62 -2.60
CA LEU A 619 30.79 -33.22 -1.30
C LEU A 619 32.06 -32.64 -0.64
N LYS A 620 32.35 -31.38 -0.94
CA LYS A 620 33.48 -30.59 -0.44
C LYS A 620 33.03 -29.50 0.50
N CYS A 621 33.94 -28.98 1.31
CA CYS A 621 33.63 -28.04 2.37
C CYS A 621 34.04 -26.60 2.03
N LEU A 622 33.26 -25.65 2.55
CA LEU A 622 33.63 -24.25 2.63
C LEU A 622 34.83 -24.08 3.58
N THR A 623 35.90 -23.44 3.11
CA THR A 623 37.06 -23.07 3.93
C THR A 623 37.57 -21.66 3.57
N THR A 624 38.48 -21.16 4.39
CA THR A 624 39.17 -19.89 4.19
C THR A 624 40.55 -20.11 3.54
N MET A 625 40.90 -19.31 2.53
CA MET A 625 42.30 -19.13 2.14
C MET A 625 42.75 -17.68 2.31
N VAL A 626 43.99 -17.51 2.77
CA VAL A 626 44.65 -16.20 2.88
C VAL A 626 45.53 -16.01 1.65
N ASP A 627 45.36 -14.91 0.91
CA ASP A 627 46.22 -14.60 -0.23
C ASP A 627 47.53 -13.92 0.18
N GLU A 628 48.44 -13.70 -0.77
CA GLU A 628 49.76 -13.05 -0.52
C GLU A 628 49.66 -11.60 0.00
N ARG A 629 48.46 -10.99 -0.08
CA ARG A 629 48.16 -9.63 0.39
C ARG A 629 47.46 -9.64 1.76
N GLY A 630 47.13 -10.82 2.31
CA GLY A 630 46.45 -11.00 3.59
C GLY A 630 44.92 -11.05 3.53
N PHE A 631 44.30 -11.03 2.33
CA PHE A 631 42.85 -11.11 2.18
C PHE A 631 42.35 -12.53 2.41
N GLN A 632 41.24 -12.66 3.15
CA GLN A 632 40.68 -13.93 3.62
C GLN A 632 39.47 -14.30 2.76
N ASN A 633 39.73 -14.97 1.64
CA ASN A 633 38.71 -15.35 0.65
C ASN A 633 38.08 -16.70 1.02
N LEU A 634 36.80 -16.88 0.68
CA LEU A 634 36.12 -18.16 0.83
C LEU A 634 36.30 -19.02 -0.42
N VAL A 635 36.62 -20.30 -0.20
CA VAL A 635 36.83 -21.28 -1.27
C VAL A 635 36.28 -22.65 -0.91
N LEU A 636 36.04 -23.47 -1.94
CA LEU A 636 35.73 -24.89 -1.82
C LEU A 636 37.01 -25.72 -1.64
N SER A 637 37.04 -26.67 -0.71
CA SER A 637 38.19 -27.56 -0.49
C SER A 637 37.80 -28.90 0.16
N SER A 638 38.76 -29.83 0.30
CA SER A 638 38.57 -31.10 1.01
C SER A 638 38.10 -30.88 2.45
N CYS A 639 37.01 -31.53 2.85
CA CYS A 639 36.55 -31.61 4.24
C CYS A 639 37.54 -32.33 5.19
N ARG A 640 38.59 -32.97 4.65
CA ARG A 640 39.66 -33.64 5.39
C ARG A 640 41.02 -33.21 4.80
N PRO A 641 41.55 -32.04 5.18
CA PRO A 641 42.83 -31.56 4.68
C PRO A 641 43.99 -32.24 5.42
N GLU A 642 45.13 -32.39 4.73
CA GLU A 642 46.33 -33.04 5.30
C GLU A 642 47.08 -32.17 6.30
N LYS A 643 46.89 -30.84 6.24
CA LYS A 643 47.55 -29.87 7.13
C LYS A 643 46.59 -29.39 8.22
N LEU A 644 47.12 -29.29 9.44
CA LEU A 644 46.37 -28.79 10.60
C LEU A 644 45.99 -27.31 10.49
N SER A 645 46.78 -26.49 9.78
CA SER A 645 46.44 -25.09 9.45
C SER A 645 45.11 -25.00 8.70
N ASP A 646 44.97 -25.83 7.67
CA ASP A 646 43.87 -25.81 6.71
C ASP A 646 42.60 -26.42 7.35
N ALA A 647 42.79 -27.29 8.36
CA ALA A 647 41.72 -27.85 9.17
C ALA A 647 41.01 -26.84 10.10
N LEU A 648 41.68 -25.74 10.46
CA LEU A 648 41.10 -24.68 11.31
C LEU A 648 40.08 -23.82 10.54
N GLY A 649 40.39 -23.47 9.28
CA GLY A 649 39.52 -22.66 8.42
C GLY A 649 38.17 -23.30 8.05
N LEU A 650 38.02 -24.61 8.30
CA LEU A 650 36.81 -25.39 8.00
C LEU A 650 35.69 -25.28 9.04
N ARG A 651 35.88 -24.61 10.18
CA ARG A 651 34.90 -24.60 11.27
C ARG A 651 34.03 -23.35 11.29
N TRP A 652 32.73 -23.57 11.17
CA TRP A 652 31.68 -22.57 11.04
C TRP A 652 30.64 -22.67 12.16
N GLU A 653 29.96 -21.57 12.43
CA GLU A 653 28.74 -21.53 13.21
C GLU A 653 27.74 -20.53 12.63
N VAL A 654 26.49 -20.97 12.48
CA VAL A 654 25.35 -20.11 12.20
C VAL A 654 24.82 -19.58 13.53
N MET A 655 24.57 -18.28 13.60
CA MET A 655 24.14 -17.60 14.83
C MET A 655 22.70 -17.07 14.67
N PRO A 656 22.06 -16.60 15.76
CA PRO A 656 20.83 -15.81 15.65
C PRO A 656 21.00 -14.66 14.65
N LEU A 657 19.92 -14.31 13.95
CA LEU A 657 19.88 -13.30 12.88
C LEU A 657 20.70 -13.67 11.60
N GLY A 658 21.00 -14.95 11.37
CA GLY A 658 21.47 -15.44 10.06
C GLY A 658 22.95 -15.19 9.73
N PHE A 659 23.71 -14.61 10.65
CA PHE A 659 25.15 -14.44 10.47
C PHE A 659 25.89 -15.79 10.50
N ILE A 660 26.82 -16.01 9.56
CA ILE A 660 27.68 -17.19 9.48
C ILE A 660 29.10 -16.79 9.91
N ARG A 661 29.63 -17.34 11.01
CA ARG A 661 30.95 -17.00 11.56
C ARG A 661 31.94 -18.15 11.48
N SER A 662 33.18 -17.84 11.12
CA SER A 662 34.30 -18.77 11.27
C SER A 662 34.70 -18.87 12.74
N ARG A 663 34.64 -20.09 13.29
CA ARG A 663 35.10 -20.40 14.66
C ARG A 663 36.61 -20.28 14.83
N HIS A 664 37.37 -20.12 13.74
CA HIS A 664 38.82 -19.94 13.81
C HIS A 664 39.22 -18.53 14.27
N ASN A 665 38.55 -17.50 13.76
CA ASN A 665 38.98 -16.10 13.90
C ASN A 665 37.87 -15.13 14.35
N GLY A 666 36.63 -15.60 14.51
CA GLY A 666 35.49 -14.79 14.94
C GLY A 666 34.89 -13.87 13.86
N LYS A 667 35.32 -13.98 12.60
CA LYS A 667 34.83 -13.17 11.47
C LYS A 667 33.62 -13.80 10.77
N CYS A 668 32.78 -12.97 10.16
CA CYS A 668 31.58 -13.37 9.44
C CYS A 668 31.76 -13.38 7.92
N VAL A 669 30.94 -14.20 7.26
CA VAL A 669 30.83 -14.31 5.79
C VAL A 669 30.23 -13.04 5.22
N ASN A 670 31.01 -12.34 4.39
CA ASN A 670 30.75 -11.01 3.80
C ASN A 670 30.83 -11.11 2.27
N VAL A 671 30.08 -10.29 1.54
CA VAL A 671 30.16 -10.17 0.07
C VAL A 671 31.07 -9.02 -0.34
N ASP A 672 31.87 -9.18 -1.39
CA ASP A 672 32.85 -8.17 -1.82
C ASP A 672 32.21 -6.96 -2.53
N GLY A 673 31.83 -5.95 -1.75
CA GLY A 673 31.29 -4.68 -2.23
C GLY A 673 30.88 -3.77 -1.06
N MET A 674 30.30 -2.61 -1.38
CA MET A 674 29.76 -1.67 -0.41
C MET A 674 28.46 -1.06 -0.95
N PRO A 675 27.29 -1.68 -0.69
CA PRO A 675 27.13 -3.07 -0.22
C PRO A 675 27.41 -4.12 -1.32
N GLY A 676 27.77 -5.34 -0.94
CA GLY A 676 28.01 -6.46 -1.85
C GLY A 676 26.71 -7.10 -2.37
N THR A 677 26.03 -6.45 -3.33
CA THR A 677 24.73 -6.91 -3.86
C THR A 677 24.75 -7.47 -5.29
N GLN A 678 25.85 -7.28 -6.01
CA GLN A 678 26.00 -7.63 -7.43
C GLN A 678 26.32 -9.12 -7.63
N ALA A 679 25.87 -9.69 -8.76
CA ALA A 679 26.23 -11.05 -9.15
C ALA A 679 27.72 -11.16 -9.51
N GLY A 680 28.35 -12.28 -9.14
CA GLY A 680 29.77 -12.55 -9.40
C GLY A 680 30.74 -11.91 -8.40
N LYS A 681 30.25 -11.25 -7.34
CA LYS A 681 31.09 -10.76 -6.25
C LYS A 681 31.60 -11.92 -5.40
N TYR A 682 32.87 -11.90 -5.04
CA TYR A 682 33.48 -12.90 -4.15
C TYR A 682 32.91 -12.81 -2.74
N LEU A 683 32.96 -13.91 -1.99
CA LEU A 683 32.73 -13.88 -0.54
C LEU A 683 34.07 -13.96 0.21
N ASN A 684 34.18 -13.15 1.26
CA ASN A 684 35.36 -13.03 2.11
C ASN A 684 34.95 -13.00 3.60
N LEU A 685 35.92 -12.86 4.50
CA LEU A 685 35.67 -12.76 5.94
C LEU A 685 35.94 -11.37 6.50
N GLN A 686 34.93 -10.74 7.12
CA GLN A 686 35.04 -9.45 7.81
C GLN A 686 34.58 -9.49 9.27
N THR A 687 34.74 -8.37 9.98
CA THR A 687 34.19 -8.21 11.33
C THR A 687 32.66 -8.33 11.29
N CYS A 688 32.08 -9.09 12.20
CA CYS A 688 30.64 -9.40 12.18
C CYS A 688 29.75 -8.19 12.50
N GLU A 689 28.88 -7.83 11.56
CA GLU A 689 27.97 -6.66 11.59
C GLU A 689 26.66 -6.95 12.35
N PHE A 690 26.74 -7.59 13.52
CA PHE A 690 25.62 -8.19 14.28
C PHE A 690 24.41 -7.28 14.63
N ARG A 691 24.49 -5.98 14.35
CA ARG A 691 23.48 -4.95 14.66
C ARG A 691 23.35 -3.90 13.55
N GLU A 692 23.63 -4.30 12.30
CA GLU A 692 23.19 -3.63 11.05
C GLU A 692 23.73 -2.21 10.79
N VAL A 693 24.54 -1.63 11.69
CA VAL A 693 24.91 -0.21 11.64
C VAL A 693 26.39 0.02 11.99
N ASP A 694 26.95 1.02 11.30
CA ASP A 694 28.18 1.79 11.62
C ASP A 694 28.75 1.60 13.03
N ALA A 695 30.01 1.20 13.09
CA ALA A 695 30.68 0.74 14.30
C ALA A 695 31.92 1.59 14.71
N PRO A 696 31.78 2.92 14.91
CA PRO A 696 32.91 3.81 15.21
C PRO A 696 33.68 3.43 16.49
N GLY A 697 33.05 2.80 17.48
CA GLY A 697 33.71 2.32 18.71
C GLY A 697 34.52 1.03 18.58
N LEU A 698 34.80 0.54 17.37
CA LEU A 698 35.67 -0.61 17.12
C LEU A 698 37.12 -0.19 16.87
N TRP A 699 38.04 -0.80 17.61
CA TRP A 699 39.45 -0.46 17.62
C TRP A 699 40.33 -1.71 17.51
N THR A 700 41.59 -1.53 17.14
CA THR A 700 42.63 -2.55 17.35
C THR A 700 43.99 -1.92 17.60
N MET A 701 44.69 -2.46 18.58
CA MET A 701 46.11 -2.17 18.80
C MET A 701 46.95 -2.80 17.70
N MET A 702 47.61 -1.99 16.87
CA MET A 702 48.53 -2.45 15.83
C MET A 702 49.93 -2.72 16.41
N PRO A 703 50.71 -3.67 15.85
CA PRO A 703 52.04 -4.03 16.37
C PRO A 703 53.03 -2.85 16.48
N GLU A 704 52.86 -1.81 15.66
CA GLU A 704 53.72 -0.64 15.56
C GLU A 704 53.41 0.44 16.62
N GLY A 705 52.45 0.16 17.52
CA GLY A 705 52.08 1.01 18.65
C GLY A 705 50.82 1.85 18.45
N PHE A 706 50.00 1.60 17.44
CA PHE A 706 48.85 2.46 17.12
C PHE A 706 47.52 1.89 17.60
N ILE A 707 46.65 2.73 18.17
CA ILE A 707 45.23 2.39 18.36
C ILE A 707 44.48 2.88 17.13
N ARG A 708 44.21 1.96 16.19
CA ARG A 708 43.55 2.26 14.91
C ARG A 708 42.06 1.93 14.97
N ASN A 709 41.24 2.81 14.43
CA ASN A 709 39.82 2.56 14.21
C ASN A 709 39.62 1.43 13.17
N ARG A 710 38.62 0.57 13.42
CA ARG A 710 38.21 -0.54 12.56
C ARG A 710 36.68 -0.63 12.40
N GLY A 711 35.97 0.47 12.63
CA GLY A 711 34.60 0.64 12.20
C GLY A 711 34.47 0.74 10.68
N ASN A 712 33.22 0.80 10.23
CA ASN A 712 32.79 0.91 8.84
C ASN A 712 32.52 2.36 8.37
N ASP A 713 32.59 3.37 9.26
CA ASP A 713 32.54 4.79 8.88
C ASP A 713 33.70 5.11 7.93
N TRP A 714 33.38 5.33 6.65
CA TRP A 714 34.36 5.52 5.57
C TRP A 714 35.34 6.67 5.84
N LEU A 715 34.89 7.73 6.54
CA LEU A 715 35.70 8.91 6.81
C LEU A 715 36.69 8.70 7.97
N GLU A 716 36.40 7.79 8.90
CA GLU A 716 37.21 7.52 10.10
C GLU A 716 37.95 6.17 10.03
N GLN A 717 37.58 5.29 9.10
CA GLN A 717 38.22 4.00 8.91
C GLN A 717 39.73 4.18 8.66
N GLN A 718 40.52 3.33 9.32
CA GLN A 718 41.99 3.37 9.29
C GLN A 718 42.66 4.60 9.94
N LYS A 719 41.93 5.54 10.55
CA LYS A 719 42.55 6.59 11.38
C LYS A 719 43.00 6.06 12.76
N CYS A 720 43.92 6.79 13.38
CA CYS A 720 44.54 6.50 14.66
C CYS A 720 44.18 7.53 15.73
N ILE A 721 44.08 7.11 16.99
CA ILE A 721 43.92 8.02 18.14
C ILE A 721 45.18 8.88 18.29
N ARG A 722 45.03 10.20 18.10
CA ARG A 722 46.07 11.23 18.20
C ARG A 722 45.79 12.16 19.40
N VAL A 723 46.84 12.78 19.95
CA VAL A 723 46.68 13.88 20.91
C VAL A 723 46.31 15.16 20.16
N ALA A 724 45.35 15.95 20.65
CA ALA A 724 44.91 17.17 19.98
C ALA A 724 46.00 18.25 19.92
N GLY A 725 45.95 19.12 18.92
CA GLY A 725 46.90 20.24 18.75
C GLY A 725 48.01 20.01 17.71
N ALA A 726 48.73 21.10 17.41
CA ALA A 726 49.68 21.21 16.31
C ALA A 726 50.99 20.43 16.54
N ALA A 727 51.60 19.96 15.44
CA ALA A 727 52.89 19.26 15.48
C ALA A 727 54.01 20.15 16.05
N GLY A 728 54.87 19.58 16.88
CA GLY A 728 56.02 20.27 17.48
C GLY A 728 55.74 21.19 18.68
N SER A 729 54.48 21.41 19.06
CA SER A 729 54.15 22.15 20.28
C SER A 729 54.48 21.33 21.54
N SER A 730 55.10 21.97 22.54
CA SER A 730 55.28 21.41 23.90
C SER A 730 53.95 21.19 24.62
N ASP A 731 53.02 22.13 24.43
CA ASP A 731 51.83 22.29 25.27
C ASP A 731 50.80 21.19 24.98
N LYS A 732 50.89 20.64 23.76
CA LYS A 732 50.23 19.41 23.30
C LYS A 732 50.44 18.21 24.24
N MET A 733 51.54 18.15 24.97
CA MET A 733 51.88 17.04 25.87
C MET A 733 51.55 17.32 27.36
N LEU A 734 50.75 18.34 27.65
CA LEU A 734 50.29 18.64 29.01
C LEU A 734 49.09 17.75 29.43
N PRO A 735 48.88 17.53 30.74
CA PRO A 735 47.66 16.89 31.22
C PRO A 735 46.41 17.71 30.89
N GLY A 736 45.33 17.04 30.50
CA GLY A 736 44.05 17.64 30.14
C GLY A 736 43.86 17.92 28.64
N VAL A 737 44.84 17.63 27.78
CA VAL A 737 44.69 17.74 26.32
C VAL A 737 43.80 16.61 25.80
N ALA A 738 42.80 16.97 25.00
CA ALA A 738 41.83 16.04 24.40
C ALA A 738 42.45 15.15 23.32
N LEU A 739 41.73 14.10 22.92
CA LEU A 739 42.15 13.17 21.87
C LEU A 739 41.20 13.23 20.65
N VAL A 740 41.78 13.07 19.46
CA VAL A 740 41.11 13.18 18.14
C VAL A 740 41.53 12.01 17.25
N LEU A 741 40.78 11.73 16.18
CA LEU A 741 41.25 10.84 15.13
C LEU A 741 42.04 11.59 14.06
N ASP A 742 43.06 10.95 13.52
CA ASP A 742 43.84 11.46 12.39
C ASP A 742 44.49 10.31 11.60
N ILE A 743 44.99 10.56 10.39
CA ILE A 743 45.61 9.53 9.54
C ILE A 743 46.81 8.91 10.27
N CYS A 744 46.95 7.58 10.26
CA CYS A 744 48.03 6.89 10.97
C CYS A 744 49.41 7.19 10.36
N GLU A 745 50.21 8.00 11.05
CA GLU A 745 51.52 8.48 10.61
C GLU A 745 52.66 7.94 11.47
N THR A 746 53.75 7.50 10.85
CA THR A 746 54.93 7.02 11.55
C THR A 746 55.73 8.15 12.20
N SER A 747 56.04 7.99 13.49
CA SER A 747 56.82 8.93 14.33
C SER A 747 56.07 10.13 14.89
N THR A 748 54.75 10.01 15.04
CA THR A 748 53.86 11.03 15.65
C THR A 748 53.42 10.66 17.07
N ASP A 749 52.72 11.58 17.72
CA ASP A 749 52.05 11.41 19.02
C ASP A 749 50.86 10.42 19.02
N GLN A 750 50.63 9.69 17.93
CA GLN A 750 49.62 8.62 17.82
C GLN A 750 50.08 7.26 18.39
N LYS A 751 51.30 7.18 18.94
CA LYS A 751 51.90 5.93 19.42
C LYS A 751 51.68 5.71 20.92
N TRP A 752 51.11 4.56 21.23
CA TRP A 752 50.70 4.11 22.57
C TRP A 752 51.36 2.76 22.93
N GLU A 753 51.53 2.51 24.23
CA GLU A 753 51.83 1.19 24.80
C GLU A 753 50.65 0.75 25.70
N LEU A 754 50.21 -0.51 25.58
CA LEU A 754 49.32 -1.13 26.56
C LEU A 754 50.19 -1.79 27.64
N ALA A 755 50.19 -1.22 28.83
CA ALA A 755 50.92 -1.77 29.97
C ALA A 755 50.18 -2.99 30.55
N ALA A 756 50.93 -3.92 31.15
CA ALA A 756 50.37 -5.10 31.84
C ALA A 756 49.45 -4.76 33.03
N SER A 757 49.38 -3.50 33.45
CA SER A 757 48.42 -2.96 34.43
C SER A 757 47.04 -2.63 33.83
N GLY A 758 46.86 -2.69 32.51
CA GLY A 758 45.66 -2.19 31.82
C GLY A 758 45.71 -0.69 31.48
N GLN A 759 46.79 0.02 31.83
CA GLN A 759 46.98 1.41 31.40
C GLN A 759 47.39 1.50 29.93
N ILE A 760 46.74 2.39 29.16
CA ILE A 760 47.18 2.79 27.83
C ILE A 760 48.01 4.07 27.99
N ARG A 761 49.26 4.09 27.51
CA ARG A 761 50.20 5.22 27.71
C ARG A 761 50.77 5.72 26.39
N ASN A 762 50.92 7.03 26.22
CA ASN A 762 51.58 7.59 25.05
C ASN A 762 53.10 7.34 25.12
N THR A 763 53.71 6.92 24.02
CA THR A 763 55.16 6.63 24.00
C THR A 763 56.03 7.88 23.80
N ILE A 764 55.44 9.01 23.40
CA ILE A 764 56.08 10.30 23.23
C ILE A 764 55.65 11.24 24.37
N GLY A 765 56.34 12.36 24.58
CA GLY A 765 55.87 13.43 25.48
C GLY A 765 55.91 13.14 26.98
N GLY A 766 56.52 12.03 27.41
CA GLY A 766 56.77 11.74 28.83
C GLY A 766 55.90 10.66 29.46
N ARG A 767 55.37 9.70 28.68
CA ARG A 767 54.64 8.51 29.19
C ARG A 767 53.40 8.84 30.02
N LYS A 768 52.60 9.79 29.52
CA LYS A 768 51.28 10.10 30.06
C LYS A 768 50.24 9.05 29.66
N CYS A 769 49.22 8.87 30.48
CA CYS A 769 48.17 7.86 30.33
C CYS A 769 46.95 8.41 29.59
N LEU A 770 46.22 7.53 28.92
CA LEU A 770 44.84 7.74 28.50
C LEU A 770 43.93 7.68 29.73
N GLY A 771 43.18 8.76 30.00
CA GLY A 771 42.25 8.80 31.14
C GLY A 771 40.97 9.58 30.83
N VAL A 772 39.88 9.17 31.48
CA VAL A 772 38.58 9.86 31.41
C VAL A 772 38.57 11.06 32.38
N LYS A 773 37.94 12.18 31.98
CA LYS A 773 37.69 13.32 32.89
C LYS A 773 36.27 13.26 33.48
N ASN A 774 36.19 12.96 34.79
CA ASN A 774 35.00 12.65 35.62
C ASN A 774 33.73 13.53 35.51
N LEU A 775 33.76 14.66 34.79
CA LEU A 775 32.62 15.59 34.65
C LEU A 775 32.14 15.78 33.20
N THR A 776 32.76 15.10 32.22
CA THR A 776 32.53 15.40 30.78
C THR A 776 32.57 14.19 29.85
N ASN A 777 32.87 12.98 30.36
CA ASN A 777 33.12 11.75 29.57
C ASN A 777 34.15 11.90 28.42
N SER A 778 34.93 12.98 28.41
CA SER A 778 35.96 13.23 27.40
C SER A 778 37.23 12.44 27.72
N LEU A 779 37.85 11.87 26.67
CA LEU A 779 39.13 11.20 26.74
C LEU A 779 40.26 12.23 26.64
N GLN A 780 41.17 12.19 27.61
CA GLN A 780 42.25 13.17 27.73
C GLN A 780 43.57 12.47 28.07
N LEU A 781 44.67 13.12 27.67
CA LEU A 781 46.00 12.77 28.13
C LEU A 781 46.14 13.21 29.61
N GLN A 782 46.54 12.30 30.51
CA GLN A 782 46.65 12.55 31.95
C GLN A 782 47.96 12.03 32.51
N ASP A 783 48.39 12.51 33.69
CA ASP A 783 49.51 11.89 34.39
C ASP A 783 49.12 10.48 34.86
N CYS A 784 50.00 9.49 34.67
CA CYS A 784 49.68 8.09 34.94
C CYS A 784 49.48 7.81 36.44
N ASP A 785 48.27 7.41 36.82
CA ASP A 785 47.92 6.99 38.17
C ASP A 785 47.28 5.59 38.20
N ALA A 786 47.07 5.04 39.40
CA ALA A 786 46.47 3.71 39.60
C ALA A 786 44.93 3.74 39.67
N GLY A 787 44.29 4.84 39.26
CA GLY A 787 42.85 5.02 39.26
C GLY A 787 42.16 4.25 38.14
N SER A 788 41.00 3.68 38.44
CA SER A 788 40.20 2.89 37.48
C SER A 788 39.66 3.72 36.29
N SER A 789 39.73 5.06 36.35
CA SER A 789 39.50 5.96 35.21
C SER A 789 40.59 5.88 34.12
N GLN A 790 41.76 5.31 34.43
CA GLN A 790 42.89 5.10 33.52
C GLN A 790 43.15 3.61 33.19
N LEU A 791 42.27 2.70 33.63
CA LEU A 791 42.38 1.26 33.40
C LEU A 791 41.42 0.82 32.28
N TRP A 792 41.97 0.10 31.31
CA TRP A 792 41.32 -0.21 30.04
C TRP A 792 41.41 -1.70 29.69
N GLN A 793 40.30 -2.27 29.26
CA GLN A 793 40.19 -3.65 28.79
C GLN A 793 39.86 -3.67 27.30
N PHE A 794 40.75 -4.23 26.47
CA PHE A 794 40.41 -4.62 25.11
C PHE A 794 39.56 -5.90 25.13
N THR A 795 38.40 -5.88 24.47
CA THR A 795 37.55 -7.07 24.31
C THR A 795 37.96 -7.87 23.06
N SER A 796 37.57 -9.15 23.01
CA SER A 796 37.65 -9.97 21.79
C SER A 796 36.77 -9.46 20.64
N SER A 797 35.80 -8.58 20.92
CA SER A 797 34.98 -7.90 19.91
C SER A 797 35.58 -6.60 19.38
N GLY A 798 36.74 -6.15 19.88
CA GLY A 798 37.40 -4.92 19.42
C GLY A 798 36.99 -3.64 20.16
N LEU A 799 36.20 -3.73 21.23
CA LEU A 799 35.89 -2.60 22.10
C LEU A 799 37.07 -2.30 23.04
N ILE A 800 37.26 -1.03 23.42
CA ILE A 800 38.15 -0.63 24.51
C ILE A 800 37.29 -0.11 25.66
N ARG A 801 37.16 -0.90 26.72
CA ARG A 801 36.28 -0.62 27.87
C ARG A 801 37.03 0.01 29.03
N ASN A 802 36.42 0.96 29.73
CA ASN A 802 36.95 1.52 30.98
C ASN A 802 36.47 0.74 32.22
N GLU A 803 37.37 0.48 33.17
CA GLU A 803 37.03 -0.22 34.43
C GLU A 803 36.05 0.57 35.33
N LEU A 804 36.28 1.87 35.53
CA LEU A 804 35.46 2.70 36.43
C LEU A 804 34.05 2.93 35.87
N PHE A 805 33.99 3.42 34.62
CA PHE A 805 32.75 3.88 34.01
C PHE A 805 31.95 2.73 33.37
N ARG A 806 32.58 1.58 33.08
CA ARG A 806 32.02 0.42 32.35
C ARG A 806 31.59 0.70 30.91
N SER A 807 31.59 1.96 30.50
CA SER A 807 31.53 2.52 29.15
C SER A 807 32.79 2.24 28.32
N CYS A 808 32.74 2.47 27.00
CA CYS A 808 33.76 2.18 26.01
C CYS A 808 34.22 3.43 25.23
N ILE A 809 35.40 3.34 24.59
CA ILE A 809 35.92 4.37 23.69
C ILE A 809 35.14 4.36 22.37
N ASP A 810 34.66 5.53 21.97
CA ASP A 810 33.90 5.75 20.73
C ASP A 810 34.30 7.07 20.05
N VAL A 811 33.73 7.36 18.88
CA VAL A 811 33.92 8.61 18.13
C VAL A 811 32.69 9.51 18.30
N SER A 812 32.89 10.83 18.39
CA SER A 812 31.78 11.77 18.51
C SER A 812 31.06 12.04 17.19
N ASN A 813 29.78 12.44 17.30
CA ASN A 813 28.93 12.87 16.18
C ASN A 813 29.00 14.40 15.91
N ASP A 814 30.06 15.05 16.41
CA ASP A 814 30.43 16.43 16.11
C ASP A 814 31.40 16.53 14.92
N GLU A 815 31.51 17.71 14.32
CA GLU A 815 32.27 17.94 13.08
C GLU A 815 33.79 17.74 13.23
N MET A 816 34.33 17.69 14.47
CA MET A 816 35.76 17.49 14.75
C MET A 816 36.10 16.06 15.20
N ARG A 817 35.12 15.14 15.24
CA ARG A 817 35.31 13.68 15.41
C ARG A 817 36.32 13.33 16.54
N HIS A 818 36.00 13.77 17.74
CA HIS A 818 36.78 13.50 18.95
C HIS A 818 36.66 12.05 19.40
N ALA A 819 37.69 11.55 20.08
CA ALA A 819 37.58 10.31 20.84
C ALA A 819 36.88 10.58 22.19
N VAL A 820 35.79 9.88 22.45
CA VAL A 820 34.89 10.08 23.60
C VAL A 820 34.61 8.77 24.33
N LEU A 821 33.98 8.85 25.50
CA LEU A 821 33.49 7.68 26.23
C LEU A 821 31.96 7.59 26.14
N GLN A 822 31.45 6.50 25.57
CA GLN A 822 30.02 6.20 25.40
C GLN A 822 29.69 4.81 25.97
N ASP A 823 28.40 4.46 26.09
CA ASP A 823 28.03 3.08 26.44
C ASP A 823 28.65 2.06 25.45
N CYS A 824 28.90 0.83 25.93
CA CYS A 824 29.61 -0.20 25.17
C CYS A 824 28.75 -0.86 24.07
N ASP A 825 28.24 -0.04 23.16
CA ASP A 825 27.34 -0.40 22.07
C ASP A 825 27.79 0.27 20.76
N ALA A 826 28.97 -0.14 20.27
CA ALA A 826 29.61 0.39 19.08
C ALA A 826 28.94 -0.10 17.78
N THR A 827 27.62 0.05 17.67
CA THR A 827 26.79 -0.31 16.51
C THR A 827 25.60 0.64 16.40
N LEU A 828 25.83 1.94 16.66
CA LEU A 828 24.78 2.91 16.92
C LEU A 828 24.97 4.20 16.10
N ARG A 829 24.34 4.20 14.91
CA ARG A 829 23.81 5.40 14.26
C ARG A 829 22.27 5.46 14.34
N PRO A 830 21.69 5.52 15.55
CA PRO A 830 20.24 5.66 15.70
C PRO A 830 19.74 7.03 15.18
N ASP A 831 20.65 7.96 14.89
CA ASP A 831 20.36 9.17 14.11
C ASP A 831 19.83 8.87 12.70
N LEU A 832 20.19 7.73 12.09
CA LEU A 832 19.67 7.28 10.78
C LEU A 832 18.44 6.38 10.90
N LEU A 833 18.05 5.99 12.12
CA LEU A 833 16.95 5.06 12.36
C LEU A 833 15.67 5.80 12.78
N TRP A 834 14.58 5.50 12.08
CA TRP A 834 13.26 6.07 12.28
C TRP A 834 12.28 4.99 12.73
N GLU A 835 11.59 5.22 13.85
CA GLU A 835 10.47 4.39 14.28
C GLU A 835 9.14 5.09 13.97
N ARG A 836 8.18 4.31 13.47
CA ARG A 836 6.84 4.80 13.10
C ARG A 836 5.90 4.64 14.30
N LEU A 837 5.52 5.75 14.92
CA LEU A 837 4.58 5.80 16.04
C LEU A 837 3.16 6.10 15.53
N LEU A 838 2.17 5.36 16.07
CA LEU A 838 0.74 5.48 15.78
C LEU A 838 0.03 6.30 16.87
#